data_AF-A0A179GTF6-F1
#
_entry.id   AF-A0A179GTF6-F1
#
_cell.length_a   1.000
_cell.length_b   1.000
_cell.length_c   1.000
_cell.angle_alpha   90.00
_cell.angle_beta   90.00
_cell.angle_gamma   90.00
#
_symmetry.space_group_name_H-M   'P 1'
#
loop_
_entity.id
_entity.type
_entity.pdbx_description
1 polymer ?
#
loop_
_entity_poly.entity_id
_entity_poly.type
_entity_poly.pdbx_seq_one_letter_code
_entity_poly.pdbx_strand_id
1 'polypeptide(L)'
;MTQINGTNGAAQSLQLQGKVYAITGGASGIGFATAKILARRGATVCLADIDPEAMKEAGSYFSSHGVPHMITKVDVSKRAQVDAWVESIVAAHGRLDGAANAAGVIGKGHGITPVAELEDSEWDKIIGVNLTGTMYCLRAELRHVVAGGSIVNVSSIHGLKGFAKHAAYDASKHGMIGLTKAAALENGAREIRVNSVAPGAIYTPLMQKNWDFVGRPSDAPFDEPTAFQRQGTAEETGNVIAFLLGPESTIRDNAQKARLSPPAESPIYLKDTPSERQESQSDTYSNAISLNNEETHHDDGARPSQTHDHDYAPLQHAMAPRSSTALSITALTQSGAPVSAPPAMTDRRAFRPRAGSSSVGAMDGPFVDSEVLISDESVGFPSPANGPGPYEFGRNRAHRGSFRSSTSGDRNRESVSTAATCPDAFLPDVLQRAPTDDCCYKFLEPVLPYIRNIIPASVACELLDIFLTDPGSSLFRGASPYILTRIFRKKSILHPTAPRYTTPALLATILWCVAQTADVMVLHVPGTRARVVNDLYDLATSLVSERDPDRWRRIHGGLRAENETPHPNIPGLGAFPMTTAANEPAGVIDDVLTFILLSIAVSGSDFKSDCYKWWSKAIRLALSLRLNREDERCPAPVSPCANPLCSCHRDREDASLADIERREERRRVFWLLYSLDRHLSLSFNTVLSMPDSYCEVYAPLPETIWEDLDLIGSKQLPTRIIGPPVVASGTGFFEYFLPLMAILGDIIEVHHRRRHPRLGAQEDTFSVAVIQDLLANYELSLNALPTDPSLNGQPFGMPTQTSRDLGAGIATPAIHHSTVPRPAIETGDQSRVRLVKAYSTHILHVLHVLLHGKWDAISMLDDGDDWITSKRFTECASHAISASQSVSTILTIDPELTFMSYLFGIYLLQGSFILLLFADRMPQLGPNESVEQACENIIRAHEVCVVTLSTEFQKNFRKVLRSTLYSVQGTGTTNWDEHRARRRALSLYRWTKGAKGLAL
;
A
#
# COMPACT_ATOMS: atom_id res chain seq x y z
N MET A 1 -32.48 -35.67 -5.57
CA MET A 1 -32.59 -36.19 -4.19
C MET A 1 -31.28 -36.86 -3.84
N THR A 2 -30.57 -36.36 -2.83
CA THR A 2 -29.37 -37.02 -2.28
C THR A 2 -29.41 -36.77 -0.77
N GLN A 3 -29.47 -37.82 0.04
CA GLN A 3 -29.57 -37.67 1.49
C GLN A 3 -28.21 -37.32 2.08
N ILE A 4 -28.12 -36.22 2.81
CA ILE A 4 -27.01 -35.95 3.73
C ILE A 4 -27.39 -36.62 5.06
N ASN A 5 -26.58 -37.58 5.51
CA ASN A 5 -26.86 -38.35 6.72
C ASN A 5 -26.88 -37.46 7.97
N GLY A 6 -27.94 -37.58 8.77
CA GLY A 6 -28.09 -36.84 10.02
C GLY A 6 -27.54 -37.60 11.22
N THR A 7 -26.69 -36.94 12.01
CA THR A 7 -26.34 -37.35 13.40
C THR A 7 -26.03 -36.18 14.33
N ASN A 8 -25.61 -35.01 13.81
CA ASN A 8 -25.17 -33.88 14.66
C ASN A 8 -26.27 -32.87 15.08
N GLY A 9 -27.50 -33.01 14.59
CA GLY A 9 -28.55 -31.97 14.71
C GLY A 9 -29.04 -31.64 16.13
N ALA A 10 -28.81 -32.51 17.12
CA ALA A 10 -29.31 -32.31 18.49
C ALA A 10 -28.42 -31.38 19.34
N ALA A 11 -27.10 -31.39 19.13
CA ALA A 11 -26.13 -30.77 20.05
C ALA A 11 -25.99 -29.24 19.88
N GLN A 12 -26.53 -28.66 18.82
CA GLN A 12 -26.37 -27.24 18.49
C GLN A 12 -27.42 -26.33 19.17
N SER A 13 -28.34 -26.90 19.96
CA SER A 13 -29.69 -26.35 20.20
C SER A 13 -29.83 -25.37 21.36
N LEU A 14 -28.96 -25.38 22.38
CA LEU A 14 -29.20 -24.68 23.66
C LEU A 14 -28.01 -23.86 24.20
N GLN A 15 -27.16 -23.31 23.31
CA GLN A 15 -25.96 -22.52 23.69
C GLN A 15 -26.23 -21.31 24.61
N LEU A 16 -27.45 -20.74 24.59
CA LEU A 16 -27.84 -19.56 25.35
C LEU A 16 -28.86 -19.90 26.46
N GLN A 17 -28.95 -21.17 26.88
CA GLN A 17 -29.89 -21.59 27.92
C GLN A 17 -29.71 -20.80 29.22
N GLY A 18 -30.80 -20.22 29.73
CA GLY A 18 -30.80 -19.42 30.97
C GLY A 18 -30.16 -18.03 30.84
N LYS A 19 -29.86 -17.58 29.61
CA LYS A 19 -29.41 -16.21 29.31
C LYS A 19 -30.61 -15.30 29.05
N VAL A 20 -30.51 -14.03 29.44
CA VAL A 20 -31.58 -13.02 29.29
C VAL A 20 -31.12 -11.90 28.37
N TYR A 21 -31.87 -11.61 27.30
CA TYR A 21 -31.55 -10.56 26.34
C TYR A 21 -32.69 -9.54 26.19
N ALA A 22 -32.35 -8.25 26.29
CA ALA A 22 -33.24 -7.13 25.99
C ALA A 22 -33.22 -6.79 24.48
N ILE A 23 -34.36 -6.49 23.87
CA ILE A 23 -34.45 -6.26 22.40
C ILE A 23 -35.42 -5.11 22.13
N THR A 24 -34.92 -3.96 21.69
CA THR A 24 -35.75 -2.80 21.29
C THR A 24 -36.09 -2.88 19.80
N GLY A 25 -37.30 -2.49 19.41
CA GLY A 25 -37.85 -2.81 18.09
C GLY A 25 -38.13 -4.32 17.93
N GLY A 26 -38.38 -5.00 19.05
CA GLY A 26 -38.39 -6.46 19.13
C GLY A 26 -39.60 -7.15 18.51
N ALA A 27 -40.64 -6.40 18.12
CA ALA A 27 -41.88 -6.96 17.60
C ALA A 27 -41.96 -7.02 16.06
N SER A 28 -41.02 -6.39 15.34
CA SER A 28 -40.98 -6.45 13.87
C SER A 28 -39.56 -6.53 13.29
N GLY A 29 -39.46 -6.84 12.00
CA GLY A 29 -38.22 -6.77 11.22
C GLY A 29 -37.01 -7.46 11.86
N ILE A 30 -35.86 -6.78 11.84
CA ILE A 30 -34.56 -7.28 12.32
C ILE A 30 -34.60 -7.63 13.82
N GLY A 31 -35.30 -6.84 14.64
CA GLY A 31 -35.44 -7.09 16.07
C GLY A 31 -36.20 -8.38 16.37
N PHE A 32 -37.33 -8.61 15.70
CA PHE A 32 -38.11 -9.84 15.85
C PHE A 32 -37.40 -11.07 15.28
N ALA A 33 -36.69 -10.93 14.15
CA ALA A 33 -35.84 -12.00 13.62
C ALA A 33 -34.72 -12.39 14.60
N THR A 34 -34.04 -11.39 15.19
CA THR A 34 -33.03 -11.59 16.24
C THR A 34 -33.64 -12.31 17.46
N ALA A 35 -34.81 -11.87 17.93
CA ALA A 35 -35.52 -12.49 19.05
C ALA A 35 -35.84 -13.98 18.78
N LYS A 36 -36.32 -14.31 17.58
CA LYS A 36 -36.55 -15.70 17.15
C LYS A 36 -35.28 -16.54 17.16
N ILE A 37 -34.15 -15.99 16.72
CA ILE A 37 -32.87 -16.71 16.66
C ILE A 37 -32.29 -16.94 18.06
N LEU A 38 -32.35 -15.94 18.96
CA LEU A 38 -31.92 -16.07 20.35
C LEU A 38 -32.79 -17.08 21.12
N ALA A 39 -34.12 -17.01 20.97
CA ALA A 39 -35.06 -17.97 21.54
C ALA A 39 -34.77 -19.42 21.10
N ARG A 40 -34.51 -19.63 19.80
CA ARG A 40 -34.12 -20.95 19.25
C ARG A 40 -32.79 -21.48 19.76
N ARG A 41 -31.96 -20.64 20.40
CA ARG A 41 -30.71 -21.04 21.08
C ARG A 41 -30.89 -21.22 22.61
N GLY A 42 -32.12 -21.15 23.14
CA GLY A 42 -32.44 -21.33 24.57
C GLY A 42 -32.52 -20.05 25.41
N ALA A 43 -32.41 -18.87 24.79
CA ALA A 43 -32.45 -17.60 25.53
C ALA A 43 -33.86 -17.18 25.95
N THR A 44 -33.96 -16.48 27.08
CA THR A 44 -35.13 -15.68 27.47
C THR A 44 -35.05 -14.33 26.76
N VAL A 45 -36.13 -13.92 26.07
CA VAL A 45 -36.16 -12.70 25.25
C VAL A 45 -37.15 -11.66 25.80
N CYS A 46 -36.64 -10.47 26.09
CA CYS A 46 -37.43 -9.34 26.61
C CYS A 46 -37.55 -8.28 25.52
N LEU A 47 -38.76 -8.03 25.02
CA LEU A 47 -39.02 -7.18 23.86
C LEU A 47 -39.60 -5.83 24.27
N ALA A 48 -39.05 -4.75 23.72
CA ALA A 48 -39.60 -3.41 23.73
C ALA A 48 -40.04 -3.02 22.32
N ASP A 49 -41.27 -2.57 22.18
CA ASP A 49 -41.80 -1.99 20.93
C ASP A 49 -42.90 -0.96 21.24
N ILE A 50 -43.42 -0.28 20.22
CA ILE A 50 -44.48 0.72 20.34
C ILE A 50 -45.78 0.31 19.59
N ASP A 51 -45.67 -0.57 18.60
CA ASP A 51 -46.78 -1.06 17.76
C ASP A 51 -47.56 -2.19 18.48
N PRO A 52 -48.83 -1.98 18.88
CA PRO A 52 -49.55 -2.91 19.74
C PRO A 52 -49.95 -4.22 19.04
N GLU A 53 -50.19 -4.20 17.73
CA GLU A 53 -50.58 -5.41 16.99
C GLU A 53 -49.34 -6.26 16.69
N ALA A 54 -48.21 -5.63 16.33
CA ALA A 54 -46.94 -6.35 16.21
C ALA A 54 -46.52 -7.03 17.52
N MET A 55 -46.67 -6.35 18.67
CA MET A 55 -46.38 -6.93 20.00
C MET A 55 -47.27 -8.14 20.32
N LYS A 56 -48.54 -8.11 19.90
CA LYS A 56 -49.52 -9.18 20.08
C LYS A 56 -49.23 -10.39 19.18
N GLU A 57 -48.79 -10.17 17.94
CA GLU A 57 -48.27 -11.23 17.06
C GLU A 57 -47.00 -11.85 17.62
N ALA A 58 -46.04 -11.05 18.08
CA ALA A 58 -44.81 -11.53 18.70
C ALA A 58 -45.07 -12.36 19.96
N GLY A 59 -45.96 -11.90 20.85
CA GLY A 59 -46.36 -12.66 22.04
C GLY A 59 -47.04 -13.99 21.71
N SER A 60 -47.90 -14.00 20.67
CA SER A 60 -48.51 -15.22 20.15
C SER A 60 -47.48 -16.20 19.58
N TYR A 61 -46.45 -15.69 18.89
CA TYR A 61 -45.33 -16.49 18.40
C TYR A 61 -44.55 -17.15 19.54
N PHE A 62 -44.06 -16.40 20.53
CA PHE A 62 -43.23 -16.97 21.60
C PHE A 62 -44.05 -17.88 22.54
N SER A 63 -45.32 -17.55 22.80
CA SER A 63 -46.24 -18.41 23.56
C SER A 63 -46.48 -19.76 22.89
N SER A 64 -46.75 -19.77 21.57
CA SER A 64 -46.97 -21.02 20.82
C SER A 64 -45.72 -21.91 20.69
N HIS A 65 -44.53 -21.34 20.89
CA HIS A 65 -43.25 -22.06 20.89
C HIS A 65 -42.77 -22.42 22.31
N GLY A 66 -43.52 -22.10 23.37
CA GLY A 66 -43.14 -22.39 24.76
C GLY A 66 -41.91 -21.62 25.27
N VAL A 67 -41.56 -20.50 24.61
CA VAL A 67 -40.35 -19.73 24.91
C VAL A 67 -40.59 -18.77 26.08
N PRO A 68 -39.70 -18.73 27.10
CA PRO A 68 -39.73 -17.67 28.12
C PRO A 68 -39.51 -16.29 27.49
N HIS A 69 -40.49 -15.42 27.62
CA HIS A 69 -40.45 -14.08 27.03
C HIS A 69 -41.18 -13.05 27.89
N MET A 70 -40.79 -11.79 27.75
CA MET A 70 -41.53 -10.62 28.24
C MET A 70 -41.70 -9.64 27.09
N ILE A 71 -42.85 -8.96 27.01
CA ILE A 71 -43.10 -7.91 26.01
C ILE A 71 -43.64 -6.68 26.75
N THR A 72 -43.11 -5.51 26.43
CA THR A 72 -43.46 -4.25 27.10
C THR A 72 -43.57 -3.14 26.07
N LYS A 73 -44.61 -2.30 26.19
CA LYS A 73 -44.73 -1.10 25.37
C LYS A 73 -43.77 -0.02 25.87
N VAL A 74 -42.80 0.37 25.03
CA VAL A 74 -41.75 1.35 25.38
C VAL A 74 -41.49 2.28 24.20
N ASP A 75 -41.68 3.59 24.41
CA ASP A 75 -41.12 4.62 23.52
C ASP A 75 -39.67 4.88 23.95
N VAL A 76 -38.70 4.41 23.14
CA VAL A 76 -37.27 4.55 23.45
C VAL A 76 -36.81 6.01 23.54
N SER A 77 -37.53 6.97 22.95
CA SER A 77 -37.23 8.40 23.11
C SER A 77 -37.58 8.94 24.51
N LYS A 78 -38.25 8.14 25.36
CA LYS A 78 -38.66 8.51 26.72
C LYS A 78 -37.81 7.76 27.74
N ARG A 79 -36.71 8.41 28.16
CA ARG A 79 -35.77 7.90 29.18
C ARG A 79 -36.43 7.13 30.33
N ALA A 80 -37.48 7.67 30.94
CA ALA A 80 -38.13 7.07 32.10
C ALA A 80 -38.81 5.71 31.79
N GLN A 81 -39.28 5.49 30.56
CA GLN A 81 -39.83 4.19 30.14
C GLN A 81 -38.70 3.17 29.90
N VAL A 82 -37.57 3.62 29.35
CA VAL A 82 -36.39 2.78 29.10
C VAL A 82 -35.69 2.37 30.40
N ASP A 83 -35.38 3.34 31.27
CA ASP A 83 -34.76 3.10 32.58
C ASP A 83 -35.65 2.07 33.37
N ALA A 84 -36.98 2.29 33.44
CA ALA A 84 -37.91 1.39 34.14
C ALA A 84 -38.15 0.02 33.48
N TRP A 85 -38.01 -0.11 32.15
CA TRP A 85 -38.13 -1.40 31.46
C TRP A 85 -36.91 -2.28 31.67
N VAL A 86 -35.69 -1.71 31.66
CA VAL A 86 -34.48 -2.47 32.00
C VAL A 86 -34.50 -2.89 33.47
N GLU A 87 -34.96 -2.02 34.38
CA GLU A 87 -35.19 -2.37 35.78
C GLU A 87 -36.19 -3.53 35.94
N SER A 88 -37.28 -3.57 35.16
CA SER A 88 -38.26 -4.67 35.24
C SER A 88 -37.74 -6.01 34.70
N ILE A 89 -36.89 -6.00 33.66
CA ILE A 89 -36.18 -7.21 33.18
C ILE A 89 -35.32 -7.79 34.32
N VAL A 90 -34.55 -6.94 35.00
CA VAL A 90 -33.66 -7.36 36.09
C VAL A 90 -34.46 -7.84 37.30
N ALA A 91 -35.58 -7.19 37.63
CA ALA A 91 -36.46 -7.62 38.71
C ALA A 91 -37.16 -8.96 38.42
N ALA A 92 -37.55 -9.22 37.16
CA ALA A 92 -38.25 -10.44 36.76
C ALA A 92 -37.32 -11.65 36.59
N HIS A 93 -36.08 -11.44 36.13
CA HIS A 93 -35.17 -12.53 35.77
C HIS A 93 -33.85 -12.56 36.55
N GLY A 94 -33.58 -11.57 37.40
CA GLY A 94 -32.38 -11.48 38.23
C GLY A 94 -31.07 -11.19 37.49
N ARG A 95 -31.09 -11.02 36.16
CA ARG A 95 -29.91 -10.86 35.30
C ARG A 95 -30.25 -10.19 33.96
N LEU A 96 -29.22 -9.62 33.33
CA LEU A 96 -29.21 -9.24 31.92
C LEU A 96 -27.86 -9.69 31.33
N ASP A 97 -27.88 -10.50 30.27
CA ASP A 97 -26.66 -11.02 29.63
C ASP A 97 -26.29 -10.27 28.35
N GLY A 98 -27.26 -9.57 27.74
CA GLY A 98 -27.00 -8.72 26.59
C GLY A 98 -28.21 -7.96 26.07
N ALA A 99 -28.01 -7.14 25.05
CA ALA A 99 -29.09 -6.37 24.44
C ALA A 99 -28.92 -6.12 22.93
N ALA A 100 -30.03 -6.08 22.20
CA ALA A 100 -30.10 -5.71 20.79
C ALA A 100 -30.91 -4.41 20.61
N ASN A 101 -30.24 -3.32 20.27
CA ASN A 101 -30.87 -2.04 20.01
C ASN A 101 -31.24 -1.91 18.53
N ALA A 102 -32.43 -2.41 18.17
CA ALA A 102 -32.96 -2.43 16.81
C ALA A 102 -34.15 -1.46 16.60
N ALA A 103 -34.59 -0.73 17.63
CA ALA A 103 -35.59 0.32 17.48
C ALA A 103 -35.07 1.45 16.57
N GLY A 104 -35.91 1.91 15.64
CA GLY A 104 -35.59 3.03 14.77
C GLY A 104 -36.75 3.46 13.89
N VAL A 105 -36.69 4.70 13.40
CA VAL A 105 -37.63 5.31 12.47
C VAL A 105 -36.90 5.95 11.30
N ILE A 106 -37.62 6.07 10.19
CA ILE A 106 -37.28 6.92 9.05
C ILE A 106 -38.28 8.08 8.96
N GLY A 107 -37.86 9.12 8.26
CA GLY A 107 -38.64 10.34 8.06
C GLY A 107 -39.75 10.23 7.01
N LYS A 108 -40.65 11.21 6.97
CA LYS A 108 -41.58 11.42 5.84
C LYS A 108 -40.84 11.99 4.63
N GLY A 109 -39.75 12.72 4.85
CA GLY A 109 -38.86 13.30 3.83
C GLY A 109 -37.72 12.38 3.39
N HIS A 110 -37.67 11.14 3.89
CA HIS A 110 -36.56 10.20 3.70
C HIS A 110 -36.35 9.87 2.20
N GLY A 111 -35.24 10.35 1.64
CA GLY A 111 -34.89 10.19 0.23
C GLY A 111 -35.53 11.22 -0.72
N ILE A 112 -36.42 12.08 -0.23
CA ILE A 112 -37.14 13.08 -1.06
C ILE A 112 -36.81 14.53 -0.70
N THR A 113 -36.62 14.87 0.57
CA THR A 113 -36.44 16.25 1.05
C THR A 113 -34.94 16.62 1.15
N PRO A 114 -34.48 17.72 0.53
CA PRO A 114 -33.11 18.19 0.68
C PRO A 114 -32.87 18.74 2.10
N VAL A 115 -31.61 18.77 2.55
CA VAL A 115 -31.28 19.20 3.93
C VAL A 115 -31.71 20.64 4.26
N ALA A 116 -31.79 21.52 3.26
CA ALA A 116 -32.26 22.90 3.42
C ALA A 116 -33.78 23.04 3.62
N GLU A 117 -34.55 21.97 3.42
CA GLU A 117 -36.02 21.91 3.58
C GLU A 117 -36.43 20.93 4.70
N LEU A 118 -35.47 20.41 5.46
CA LEU A 118 -35.73 19.46 6.54
C LEU A 118 -36.42 20.15 7.73
N GLU A 119 -37.56 19.63 8.16
CA GLU A 119 -38.29 20.16 9.31
C GLU A 119 -37.65 19.77 10.65
N ASP A 120 -37.50 20.73 11.56
CA ASP A 120 -37.02 20.52 12.94
C ASP A 120 -37.77 19.37 13.64
N SER A 121 -39.09 19.31 13.50
CA SER A 121 -39.92 18.27 14.13
C SER A 121 -39.64 16.84 13.62
N GLU A 122 -39.09 16.73 12.42
CA GLU A 122 -38.69 15.47 11.80
C GLU A 122 -37.25 15.09 12.19
N TRP A 123 -36.34 16.05 12.21
CA TRP A 123 -35.00 15.91 12.78
C TRP A 123 -35.07 15.45 14.25
N ASP A 124 -35.80 16.18 15.11
CA ASP A 124 -35.95 15.87 16.54
C ASP A 124 -36.54 14.48 16.78
N LYS A 125 -37.50 14.06 15.95
CA LYS A 125 -38.08 12.71 16.02
C LYS A 125 -37.08 11.62 15.65
N ILE A 126 -36.33 11.82 14.56
CA ILE A 126 -35.36 10.83 14.06
C ILE A 126 -34.17 10.73 15.03
N ILE A 127 -33.57 11.86 15.44
CA ILE A 127 -32.49 11.90 16.42
C ILE A 127 -32.97 11.39 17.79
N GLY A 128 -34.17 11.82 18.22
CA GLY A 128 -34.79 11.43 19.49
C GLY A 128 -35.01 9.93 19.65
N VAL A 129 -35.37 9.22 18.57
CA VAL A 129 -35.52 7.76 18.58
C VAL A 129 -34.19 7.05 18.27
N ASN A 130 -33.58 7.34 17.11
CA ASN A 130 -32.49 6.53 16.55
C ASN A 130 -31.13 6.73 17.25
N LEU A 131 -30.91 7.87 17.90
CA LEU A 131 -29.63 8.19 18.54
C LEU A 131 -29.80 8.39 20.04
N THR A 132 -30.67 9.31 20.44
CA THR A 132 -30.94 9.62 21.85
C THR A 132 -31.62 8.43 22.55
N GLY A 133 -32.56 7.76 21.88
CA GLY A 133 -33.21 6.56 22.40
C GLY A 133 -32.25 5.39 22.57
N THR A 134 -31.43 5.10 21.56
CA THR A 134 -30.35 4.10 21.68
C THR A 134 -29.35 4.43 22.79
N MET A 135 -29.02 5.72 23.01
CA MET A 135 -28.19 6.14 24.15
C MET A 135 -28.88 5.91 25.50
N TYR A 136 -30.19 6.12 25.60
CA TYR A 136 -30.93 5.78 26.81
C TYR A 136 -30.93 4.28 27.09
N CYS A 137 -31.14 3.45 26.06
CA CYS A 137 -31.13 1.99 26.17
C CYS A 137 -29.74 1.50 26.58
N LEU A 138 -28.71 1.87 25.83
CA LEU A 138 -27.31 1.52 26.11
C LEU A 138 -26.86 1.93 27.52
N ARG A 139 -27.24 3.12 27.99
CA ARG A 139 -26.93 3.58 29.36
C ARG A 139 -27.67 2.79 30.44
N ALA A 140 -28.92 2.39 30.20
CA ALA A 140 -29.67 1.55 31.14
C ALA A 140 -29.10 0.12 31.15
N GLU A 141 -28.90 -0.47 29.99
CA GLU A 141 -28.34 -1.81 29.78
C GLU A 141 -26.94 -1.94 30.42
N LEU A 142 -26.02 -0.99 30.19
CA LEU A 142 -24.67 -1.03 30.74
C LEU A 142 -24.60 -1.00 32.27
N ARG A 143 -25.64 -0.47 32.96
CA ARG A 143 -25.72 -0.52 34.44
C ARG A 143 -26.07 -1.89 34.98
N HIS A 144 -26.76 -2.71 34.19
CA HIS A 144 -27.37 -3.97 34.64
C HIS A 144 -26.84 -5.23 33.94
N VAL A 145 -26.18 -5.08 32.79
CA VAL A 145 -25.57 -6.20 32.07
C VAL A 145 -24.40 -6.77 32.86
N VAL A 146 -24.35 -8.10 32.95
CA VAL A 146 -23.28 -8.82 33.66
C VAL A 146 -21.93 -8.64 32.99
N ALA A 147 -20.84 -8.82 33.77
CA ALA A 147 -19.51 -8.94 33.22
C ALA A 147 -19.44 -10.10 32.19
N GLY A 148 -18.72 -9.89 31.09
CA GLY A 148 -18.70 -10.81 29.94
C GLY A 148 -19.95 -10.76 29.05
N GLY A 149 -20.90 -9.85 29.31
CA GLY A 149 -22.09 -9.66 28.48
C GLY A 149 -21.82 -8.97 27.13
N SER A 150 -22.86 -8.83 26.29
CA SER A 150 -22.71 -8.20 24.97
C SER A 150 -23.91 -7.35 24.56
N ILE A 151 -23.67 -6.17 23.99
CA ILE A 151 -24.70 -5.27 23.46
C ILE A 151 -24.42 -5.02 21.97
N VAL A 152 -25.47 -5.04 21.14
CA VAL A 152 -25.39 -4.82 19.70
C VAL A 152 -26.38 -3.73 19.27
N ASN A 153 -25.87 -2.64 18.71
CA ASN A 153 -26.66 -1.55 18.16
C ASN A 153 -26.87 -1.75 16.65
N VAL A 154 -28.07 -1.51 16.13
CA VAL A 154 -28.39 -1.67 14.70
C VAL A 154 -28.32 -0.31 13.99
N SER A 155 -27.16 -0.02 13.42
CA SER A 155 -26.95 1.17 12.58
C SER A 155 -27.48 0.93 11.16
N SER A 156 -26.76 1.32 10.12
CA SER A 156 -27.08 1.15 8.69
C SER A 156 -25.84 1.47 7.85
N ILE A 157 -25.85 1.13 6.54
CA ILE A 157 -24.91 1.71 5.56
C ILE A 157 -24.93 3.25 5.59
N HIS A 158 -26.08 3.86 5.92
CA HIS A 158 -26.24 5.29 6.21
C HIS A 158 -25.44 5.81 7.42
N GLY A 159 -24.82 4.92 8.21
CA GLY A 159 -23.87 5.26 9.28
C GLY A 159 -22.40 5.14 8.88
N LEU A 160 -22.12 4.72 7.64
CA LEU A 160 -20.78 4.57 7.06
C LEU A 160 -20.57 5.47 5.83
N LYS A 161 -21.65 5.91 5.20
CA LYS A 161 -21.70 6.77 4.01
C LYS A 161 -22.92 7.69 4.11
N GLY A 162 -22.80 8.93 3.69
CA GLY A 162 -23.93 9.87 3.55
C GLY A 162 -24.66 9.69 2.21
N PHE A 163 -25.97 9.99 2.21
CA PHE A 163 -26.85 9.86 1.06
C PHE A 163 -27.67 11.14 0.88
N ALA A 164 -27.67 11.70 -0.33
CA ALA A 164 -28.44 12.91 -0.63
C ALA A 164 -29.91 12.71 -0.22
N LYS A 165 -30.51 13.71 0.45
CA LYS A 165 -31.89 13.69 0.98
C LYS A 165 -32.16 12.71 2.15
N HIS A 166 -31.13 12.27 2.87
CA HIS A 166 -31.28 11.39 4.06
C HIS A 166 -30.73 11.98 5.37
N ALA A 167 -30.34 13.27 5.38
CA ALA A 167 -29.52 13.93 6.40
C ALA A 167 -29.80 13.57 7.88
N ALA A 168 -31.05 13.66 8.35
CA ALA A 168 -31.40 13.31 9.74
C ALA A 168 -31.14 11.84 10.08
N TYR A 169 -31.42 10.95 9.14
CA TYR A 169 -31.21 9.52 9.31
C TYR A 169 -29.71 9.20 9.29
N ASP A 170 -28.97 9.74 8.32
CA ASP A 170 -27.52 9.59 8.21
C ASP A 170 -26.80 10.06 9.48
N ALA A 171 -27.13 11.26 9.97
CA ALA A 171 -26.58 11.81 11.21
C ALA A 171 -26.87 10.91 12.41
N SER A 172 -28.10 10.38 12.53
CA SER A 172 -28.47 9.46 13.60
C SER A 172 -27.66 8.15 13.58
N LYS A 173 -27.40 7.61 12.38
CA LYS A 173 -26.72 6.32 12.17
C LYS A 173 -25.20 6.43 12.28
N HIS A 174 -24.60 7.54 11.86
CA HIS A 174 -23.19 7.85 12.15
C HIS A 174 -22.97 8.07 13.65
N GLY A 175 -23.82 8.86 14.31
CA GLY A 175 -23.76 9.12 15.76
C GLY A 175 -23.85 7.84 16.59
N MET A 176 -24.70 6.88 16.19
CA MET A 176 -24.82 5.57 16.84
C MET A 176 -23.51 4.77 16.80
N ILE A 177 -22.75 4.83 15.70
CA ILE A 177 -21.46 4.12 15.58
C ILE A 177 -20.38 4.77 16.46
N GLY A 178 -20.36 6.11 16.54
CA GLY A 178 -19.48 6.83 17.49
C GLY A 178 -19.76 6.46 18.94
N LEU A 179 -21.04 6.52 19.34
CA LEU A 179 -21.52 6.12 20.66
C LEU A 179 -21.16 4.66 21.01
N THR A 180 -21.33 3.74 20.05
CA THR A 180 -20.98 2.32 20.21
C THR A 180 -19.50 2.16 20.54
N LYS A 181 -18.61 2.83 19.80
CA LYS A 181 -17.16 2.75 20.00
C LYS A 181 -16.73 3.29 21.37
N ALA A 182 -17.32 4.40 21.83
CA ALA A 182 -17.06 4.93 23.17
C ALA A 182 -17.46 3.93 24.27
N ALA A 183 -18.71 3.44 24.23
CA ALA A 183 -19.23 2.49 25.21
C ALA A 183 -18.44 1.16 25.28
N ALA A 184 -17.89 0.71 24.15
CA ALA A 184 -17.02 -0.47 24.09
C ALA A 184 -15.71 -0.26 24.86
N LEU A 185 -15.04 0.88 24.62
CA LEU A 185 -13.79 1.24 25.31
C LEU A 185 -14.01 1.45 26.82
N GLU A 186 -15.10 2.11 27.20
CA GLU A 186 -15.48 2.36 28.60
C GLU A 186 -15.73 1.07 29.42
N ASN A 187 -16.17 -0.02 28.78
CA ASN A 187 -16.62 -1.23 29.48
C ASN A 187 -15.77 -2.48 29.23
N GLY A 188 -14.67 -2.38 28.46
CA GLY A 188 -13.76 -3.50 28.19
C GLY A 188 -13.19 -4.15 29.46
N ALA A 189 -12.95 -3.38 30.53
CA ALA A 189 -12.50 -3.89 31.83
C ALA A 189 -13.51 -4.80 32.55
N ARG A 190 -14.78 -4.82 32.11
CA ARG A 190 -15.84 -5.73 32.58
C ARG A 190 -16.03 -6.92 31.63
N GLU A 191 -15.15 -7.10 30.64
CA GLU A 191 -15.33 -7.99 29.47
C GLU A 191 -16.64 -7.74 28.68
N ILE A 192 -17.30 -6.59 28.84
CA ILE A 192 -18.55 -6.30 28.13
C ILE A 192 -18.24 -5.81 26.73
N ARG A 193 -18.82 -6.48 25.73
CA ARG A 193 -18.59 -6.20 24.31
C ARG A 193 -19.73 -5.34 23.76
N VAL A 194 -19.45 -4.13 23.28
CA VAL A 194 -20.45 -3.27 22.64
C VAL A 194 -20.13 -3.17 21.14
N ASN A 195 -21.03 -3.64 20.29
CA ASN A 195 -20.81 -3.76 18.84
C ASN A 195 -21.91 -3.01 18.07
N SER A 196 -21.66 -2.71 16.79
CA SER A 196 -22.68 -2.20 15.86
C SER A 196 -22.74 -3.08 14.62
N VAL A 197 -23.96 -3.39 14.16
CA VAL A 197 -24.20 -3.94 12.81
C VAL A 197 -24.65 -2.78 11.92
N ALA A 198 -24.22 -2.78 10.65
CA ALA A 198 -24.57 -1.73 9.68
C ALA A 198 -25.22 -2.37 8.42
N PRO A 199 -26.54 -2.65 8.44
CA PRO A 199 -27.19 -3.30 7.30
C PRO A 199 -27.31 -2.37 6.09
N GLY A 200 -27.22 -2.95 4.89
CA GLY A 200 -27.67 -2.34 3.64
C GLY A 200 -29.20 -2.40 3.49
N ALA A 201 -29.69 -2.52 2.26
CA ALA A 201 -31.12 -2.66 1.98
C ALA A 201 -31.67 -4.01 2.48
N ILE A 202 -32.43 -3.99 3.59
CA ILE A 202 -33.10 -5.15 4.19
C ILE A 202 -34.61 -5.03 4.04
N TYR A 203 -35.26 -6.07 3.52
CA TYR A 203 -36.72 -6.12 3.43
C TYR A 203 -37.33 -6.16 4.83
N THR A 204 -38.08 -5.12 5.18
CA THR A 204 -38.70 -4.95 6.50
C THR A 204 -40.03 -4.19 6.39
N PRO A 205 -40.95 -4.35 7.37
CA PRO A 205 -42.17 -3.55 7.44
C PRO A 205 -41.92 -2.03 7.50
N LEU A 206 -40.73 -1.58 7.95
CA LEU A 206 -40.34 -0.18 7.95
C LEU A 206 -40.12 0.35 6.51
N MET A 207 -39.39 -0.41 5.69
CA MET A 207 -39.20 -0.09 4.27
C MET A 207 -40.52 -0.16 3.49
N GLN A 208 -41.33 -1.21 3.71
CA GLN A 208 -42.62 -1.37 3.06
C GLN A 208 -43.55 -0.16 3.35
N LYS A 209 -43.75 0.20 4.63
CA LYS A 209 -44.58 1.36 5.02
C LYS A 209 -44.11 2.68 4.37
N ASN A 210 -42.82 2.83 4.06
CA ASN A 210 -42.30 4.00 3.33
C ASN A 210 -42.56 3.92 1.82
N TRP A 211 -42.39 2.74 1.20
CA TRP A 211 -42.73 2.54 -0.21
C TRP A 211 -44.22 2.75 -0.49
N ASP A 212 -45.08 2.25 0.40
CA ASP A 212 -46.53 2.46 0.35
C ASP A 212 -46.88 3.96 0.46
N PHE A 213 -46.15 4.71 1.31
CA PHE A 213 -46.33 6.15 1.51
C PHE A 213 -45.87 7.00 0.32
N VAL A 214 -44.72 6.69 -0.29
CA VAL A 214 -44.21 7.42 -1.47
C VAL A 214 -44.79 6.92 -2.81
N GLY A 215 -45.69 5.92 -2.78
CA GLY A 215 -46.31 5.36 -3.97
C GLY A 215 -45.34 4.62 -4.90
N ARG A 216 -44.30 3.97 -4.35
CA ARG A 216 -43.31 3.23 -5.16
C ARG A 216 -44.00 2.07 -5.91
N PRO A 217 -43.86 1.95 -7.25
CA PRO A 217 -44.32 0.78 -7.98
C PRO A 217 -43.69 -0.52 -7.45
N SER A 218 -44.47 -1.59 -7.37
CA SER A 218 -44.03 -2.90 -6.84
C SER A 218 -42.95 -3.59 -7.66
N ASP A 219 -42.77 -3.15 -8.91
CA ASP A 219 -41.80 -3.58 -9.91
C ASP A 219 -40.65 -2.57 -10.12
N ALA A 220 -40.64 -1.45 -9.38
CA ALA A 220 -39.61 -0.43 -9.53
C ALA A 220 -38.22 -0.99 -9.18
N PRO A 221 -37.21 -0.86 -10.07
CA PRO A 221 -35.87 -1.41 -9.86
C PRO A 221 -35.24 -0.85 -8.58
N PHE A 222 -34.37 -1.61 -7.93
CA PHE A 222 -33.73 -1.19 -6.69
C PHE A 222 -32.75 -0.02 -6.94
N ASP A 223 -32.77 0.96 -6.05
CA ASP A 223 -32.07 2.25 -6.25
C ASP A 223 -30.53 2.14 -6.15
N GLU A 224 -30.03 1.04 -5.57
CA GLU A 224 -28.60 0.69 -5.55
C GLU A 224 -28.40 -0.74 -6.11
N PRO A 225 -27.39 -0.95 -7.00
CA PRO A 225 -27.04 -2.27 -7.51
C PRO A 225 -26.38 -3.12 -6.43
N THR A 226 -27.15 -4.00 -5.79
CA THR A 226 -26.63 -4.98 -4.84
C THR A 226 -25.98 -6.16 -5.57
N ALA A 227 -24.89 -6.70 -5.03
CA ALA A 227 -24.14 -7.79 -5.69
C ALA A 227 -24.96 -9.08 -5.93
N PHE A 228 -26.01 -9.31 -5.13
CA PHE A 228 -26.95 -10.42 -5.30
C PHE A 228 -28.28 -10.01 -5.95
N GLN A 229 -28.41 -8.76 -6.44
CA GLN A 229 -29.60 -8.19 -7.09
C GLN A 229 -30.92 -8.42 -6.32
N ARG A 230 -30.83 -8.39 -4.99
CA ARG A 230 -31.96 -8.54 -4.06
C ARG A 230 -31.69 -7.77 -2.76
N GLN A 231 -32.76 -7.52 -2.01
CA GLN A 231 -32.60 -7.12 -0.61
C GLN A 231 -32.16 -8.29 0.28
N GLY A 232 -31.50 -7.96 1.38
CA GLY A 232 -31.29 -8.89 2.48
C GLY A 232 -32.57 -9.13 3.28
N THR A 233 -32.63 -10.25 3.99
CA THR A 233 -33.72 -10.60 4.92
C THR A 233 -33.42 -10.12 6.34
N ALA A 234 -34.48 -9.99 7.15
CA ALA A 234 -34.34 -9.69 8.57
C ALA A 234 -33.56 -10.80 9.30
N GLU A 235 -33.77 -12.05 8.90
CA GLU A 235 -33.08 -13.25 9.39
C GLU A 235 -31.58 -13.26 9.09
N GLU A 236 -31.15 -12.87 7.87
CA GLU A 236 -29.73 -12.74 7.54
C GLU A 236 -29.02 -11.75 8.47
N THR A 237 -29.65 -10.60 8.76
CA THR A 237 -29.12 -9.61 9.71
C THR A 237 -29.18 -10.12 11.15
N GLY A 238 -30.28 -10.75 11.55
CA GLY A 238 -30.50 -11.28 12.90
C GLY A 238 -29.51 -12.39 13.28
N ASN A 239 -29.02 -13.16 12.32
CA ASN A 239 -27.96 -14.15 12.55
C ASN A 239 -26.62 -13.49 12.94
N VAL A 240 -26.25 -12.38 12.31
CA VAL A 240 -25.04 -11.61 12.66
C VAL A 240 -25.18 -11.00 14.07
N ILE A 241 -26.35 -10.45 14.40
CA ILE A 241 -26.63 -9.92 15.74
C ILE A 241 -26.56 -11.03 16.79
N ALA A 242 -27.16 -12.21 16.52
CA ALA A 242 -27.11 -13.35 17.42
C ALA A 242 -25.69 -13.93 17.62
N PHE A 243 -24.84 -13.92 16.59
CA PHE A 243 -23.41 -14.24 16.71
C PHE A 243 -22.68 -13.26 17.63
N LEU A 244 -22.87 -11.94 17.43
CA LEU A 244 -22.25 -10.89 18.24
C LEU A 244 -22.74 -10.91 19.70
N LEU A 245 -23.98 -11.31 19.96
CA LEU A 245 -24.55 -11.51 21.29
C LEU A 245 -24.15 -12.84 21.95
N GLY A 246 -23.77 -13.84 21.17
CA GLY A 246 -23.37 -15.16 21.64
C GLY A 246 -21.91 -15.22 22.13
N PRO A 247 -21.50 -16.35 22.75
CA PRO A 247 -20.11 -16.57 23.15
C PRO A 247 -19.16 -16.78 21.95
N GLU A 248 -19.71 -17.11 20.78
CA GLU A 248 -18.95 -17.38 19.54
C GLU A 248 -18.12 -16.17 19.05
N SER A 249 -18.44 -14.96 19.53
CA SER A 249 -17.77 -13.70 19.21
C SER A 249 -16.89 -13.14 20.33
N THR A 250 -16.47 -13.97 21.31
CA THR A 250 -15.42 -13.60 22.27
C THR A 250 -14.03 -13.92 21.71
N ILE A 251 -13.17 -12.92 21.56
CA ILE A 251 -11.74 -13.13 21.28
C ILE A 251 -11.09 -13.64 22.56
N ARG A 252 -10.81 -14.95 22.61
CA ARG A 252 -10.04 -15.59 23.68
C ARG A 252 -9.03 -16.55 23.09
N ASP A 253 -7.79 -16.44 23.53
CA ASP A 253 -6.69 -17.27 23.04
C ASP A 253 -6.86 -18.72 23.51
N ASN A 254 -7.30 -19.60 22.59
CA ASN A 254 -7.45 -21.02 22.90
C ASN A 254 -6.10 -21.70 23.24
N ALA A 255 -4.98 -21.09 22.87
CA ALA A 255 -3.63 -21.51 23.27
C ALA A 255 -3.37 -21.38 24.79
N GLN A 256 -3.95 -20.37 25.46
CA GLN A 256 -3.65 -20.07 26.87
C GLN A 256 -4.15 -21.15 27.83
N LYS A 257 -5.31 -21.75 27.51
CA LYS A 257 -5.97 -22.78 28.34
C LYS A 257 -5.16 -24.07 28.50
N ALA A 258 -4.28 -24.38 27.54
CA ALA A 258 -3.45 -25.58 27.57
C ALA A 258 -2.28 -25.51 28.57
N ARG A 259 -1.98 -24.32 29.14
CA ARG A 259 -0.81 -24.11 30.04
C ARG A 259 -1.18 -23.76 31.49
N LEU A 260 -2.47 -23.63 31.80
CA LEU A 260 -2.96 -23.24 33.13
C LEU A 260 -4.07 -24.18 33.62
N SER A 261 -3.76 -25.48 33.68
CA SER A 261 -4.51 -26.46 34.45
C SER A 261 -3.56 -27.19 35.39
N PRO A 262 -3.64 -27.01 36.73
CA PRO A 262 -2.96 -27.93 37.64
C PRO A 262 -3.58 -29.33 37.49
N PRO A 263 -2.80 -30.42 37.64
CA PRO A 263 -3.35 -31.77 37.57
C PRO A 263 -4.35 -31.98 38.71
N ALA A 264 -5.61 -32.25 38.36
CA ALA A 264 -6.64 -32.55 39.34
C ALA A 264 -6.44 -33.96 39.90
N GLU A 265 -6.23 -34.08 41.21
CA GLU A 265 -6.19 -35.37 41.89
C GLU A 265 -7.56 -36.06 41.83
N SER A 266 -7.55 -37.38 41.69
CA SER A 266 -8.70 -38.25 42.00
C SER A 266 -8.19 -39.65 42.39
N PRO A 267 -8.83 -40.35 43.35
CA PRO A 267 -8.18 -41.41 44.13
C PRO A 267 -8.46 -42.83 43.64
N ILE A 268 -7.67 -43.83 44.09
CA ILE A 268 -8.13 -45.06 44.81
C ILE A 268 -6.99 -46.09 45.10
N TYR A 269 -6.72 -46.32 46.39
CA TYR A 269 -6.31 -47.56 47.11
C TYR A 269 -5.05 -48.42 46.77
N LEU A 270 -4.26 -48.65 47.84
CA LEU A 270 -3.45 -49.85 48.21
C LEU A 270 -2.19 -50.16 47.34
N LYS A 271 -1.06 -50.67 47.87
CA LYS A 271 -0.77 -51.36 49.16
C LYS A 271 0.75 -51.30 49.53
N ASP A 272 1.12 -51.62 50.79
CA ASP A 272 2.38 -52.23 51.32
C ASP A 272 3.76 -51.87 50.67
N THR A 273 4.90 -51.54 51.31
CA THR A 273 5.44 -51.54 52.71
C THR A 273 6.79 -50.73 52.77
N PRO A 274 7.43 -50.47 53.94
CA PRO A 274 8.51 -49.43 54.07
C PRO A 274 9.98 -49.92 54.23
N SER A 275 10.95 -49.08 53.78
CA SER A 275 12.39 -49.07 54.15
C SER A 275 13.04 -47.73 53.72
N GLU A 276 13.48 -46.83 54.60
CA GLU A 276 14.80 -46.75 55.29
C GLU A 276 15.90 -45.92 54.58
N ARG A 277 16.36 -44.82 55.24
CA ARG A 277 17.72 -44.20 55.20
C ARG A 277 18.14 -43.50 53.87
N GLN A 278 19.13 -42.58 53.82
CA GLN A 278 20.02 -42.01 54.86
C GLN A 278 20.47 -40.56 54.56
N GLU A 279 21.23 -39.95 55.50
CA GLU A 279 22.04 -38.73 55.39
C GLU A 279 23.12 -38.82 54.27
N SER A 280 23.85 -37.79 53.80
CA SER A 280 24.52 -36.63 54.46
C SER A 280 24.63 -35.41 53.48
N GLN A 281 25.10 -34.17 53.76
CA GLN A 281 26.27 -33.64 54.52
C GLN A 281 27.65 -34.09 53.95
N SER A 282 28.72 -33.26 53.84
CA SER A 282 28.94 -31.83 54.14
C SER A 282 30.19 -31.27 53.39
N ASP A 283 30.51 -29.97 53.60
CA ASP A 283 31.85 -29.32 53.57
C ASP A 283 32.71 -29.28 52.27
N THR A 284 33.02 -28.11 51.69
CA THR A 284 34.05 -27.07 52.02
C THR A 284 35.53 -27.50 51.96
N TYR A 285 36.37 -26.72 51.24
CA TYR A 285 37.63 -26.10 51.75
C TYR A 285 38.18 -25.04 50.75
N SER A 286 39.31 -24.37 51.07
CA SER A 286 39.77 -23.12 50.43
C SER A 286 41.31 -23.04 50.24
N ASN A 287 41.78 -21.89 49.71
CA ASN A 287 43.18 -21.39 49.55
C ASN A 287 43.82 -21.67 48.17
N ALA A 288 44.57 -20.79 47.45
CA ALA A 288 45.23 -19.47 47.64
C ALA A 288 46.78 -19.55 47.56
N ILE A 289 47.47 -18.38 47.41
CA ILE A 289 48.91 -18.09 47.06
C ILE A 289 49.04 -17.72 45.54
N SER A 290 49.50 -16.53 45.05
CA SER A 290 50.63 -15.59 45.33
C SER A 290 51.84 -15.83 44.37
N LEU A 291 52.65 -14.86 43.86
CA LEU A 291 52.91 -13.41 44.08
C LEU A 291 53.68 -12.76 42.85
N ASN A 292 53.70 -11.41 42.75
CA ASN A 292 54.80 -10.51 42.22
C ASN A 292 55.16 -10.47 40.69
N ASN A 293 55.76 -9.40 40.09
CA ASN A 293 56.21 -8.05 40.56
C ASN A 293 56.34 -6.96 39.43
N GLU A 294 56.36 -5.66 39.82
CA GLU A 294 57.12 -4.44 39.32
C GLU A 294 57.43 -4.22 37.79
N GLU A 295 57.16 -3.09 37.11
CA GLU A 295 57.77 -1.70 37.10
C GLU A 295 59.12 -1.55 36.29
N THR A 296 59.59 -0.41 35.72
CA THR A 296 59.36 1.06 35.93
C THR A 296 59.80 1.97 34.72
N HIS A 297 58.99 2.97 34.31
CA HIS A 297 59.29 4.37 33.84
C HIS A 297 60.29 4.81 32.69
N HIS A 298 60.14 6.11 32.32
CA HIS A 298 60.92 7.04 31.42
C HIS A 298 60.69 7.01 29.88
N ASP A 299 61.00 8.06 29.08
CA ASP A 299 60.66 9.53 29.00
C ASP A 299 61.64 10.25 27.99
N ASP A 300 61.32 11.47 27.51
CA ASP A 300 61.99 12.27 26.43
C ASP A 300 62.09 11.59 25.03
N GLY A 301 62.29 12.24 23.85
CA GLY A 301 62.43 13.63 23.35
C GLY A 301 62.86 13.52 21.85
N ALA A 302 62.66 14.40 20.84
CA ALA A 302 62.52 15.85 20.73
C ALA A 302 62.09 16.28 19.28
N ARG A 303 62.12 17.58 18.95
CA ARG A 303 61.97 18.18 17.59
C ARG A 303 63.27 18.90 17.16
N PRO A 304 63.64 18.92 15.86
CA PRO A 304 63.42 20.08 14.97
C PRO A 304 62.94 19.66 13.55
N SER A 305 62.33 20.43 12.63
CA SER A 305 62.15 21.87 12.33
C SER A 305 63.22 22.54 11.43
N GLN A 306 62.76 23.25 10.38
CA GLN A 306 63.48 24.23 9.53
C GLN A 306 64.48 23.62 8.49
N THR A 307 64.77 24.21 7.30
CA THR A 307 64.31 25.43 6.58
C THR A 307 64.77 25.46 5.11
N HIS A 308 64.07 26.23 4.24
CA HIS A 308 64.58 26.96 3.04
C HIS A 308 65.30 26.17 1.89
N ASP A 309 65.42 26.62 0.63
CA ASP A 309 64.92 27.85 -0.03
C ASP A 309 64.70 27.69 -1.57
N HIS A 310 64.17 28.75 -2.19
CA HIS A 310 64.40 29.29 -3.55
C HIS A 310 65.60 28.71 -4.39
N ASP A 311 65.62 28.67 -5.75
CA ASP A 311 65.12 29.66 -6.73
C ASP A 311 65.17 29.20 -8.24
N TYR A 312 64.62 30.04 -9.14
CA TYR A 312 64.82 30.22 -10.63
C TYR A 312 65.22 29.09 -11.63
N ALA A 313 64.55 29.14 -12.81
CA ALA A 313 65.01 28.55 -14.09
C ALA A 313 65.80 29.56 -14.94
N PRO A 314 66.58 29.15 -15.99
CA PRO A 314 66.00 29.06 -17.36
C PRO A 314 66.68 28.09 -18.37
N LEU A 315 65.97 27.76 -19.48
CA LEU A 315 66.39 27.58 -20.91
C LEU A 315 67.66 26.70 -21.26
N GLN A 316 67.85 26.11 -22.46
CA GLN A 316 67.30 26.34 -23.81
C GLN A 316 67.51 25.12 -24.76
N HIS A 317 66.96 25.20 -25.99
CA HIS A 317 67.16 24.31 -27.18
C HIS A 317 66.56 22.89 -27.10
N ALA A 318 65.84 22.36 -28.09
CA ALA A 318 65.34 22.88 -29.39
C ALA A 318 64.04 22.09 -29.79
N MET A 319 63.35 22.22 -30.93
CA MET A 319 63.59 22.98 -32.19
C MET A 319 62.24 23.43 -32.82
N ALA A 320 62.07 23.41 -34.16
CA ALA A 320 60.90 23.89 -34.93
C ALA A 320 60.88 23.21 -36.34
N PRO A 321 59.83 23.28 -37.21
CA PRO A 321 58.87 24.39 -37.35
C PRO A 321 57.36 24.10 -37.62
N ARG A 322 56.57 25.16 -37.33
CA ARG A 322 55.36 25.75 -37.97
C ARG A 322 54.83 25.19 -39.32
N SER A 323 53.56 25.38 -39.75
CA SER A 323 52.27 25.77 -39.11
C SER A 323 51.13 25.90 -40.16
N SER A 324 49.85 25.71 -39.78
CA SER A 324 48.60 26.02 -40.57
C SER A 324 48.44 25.23 -41.91
N THR A 325 47.27 25.12 -42.57
CA THR A 325 45.91 25.70 -42.43
C THR A 325 44.84 24.67 -42.87
N ALA A 326 43.54 24.97 -42.78
CA ALA A 326 42.46 24.10 -43.28
C ALA A 326 42.18 24.28 -44.79
N LEU A 327 41.68 23.23 -45.47
CA LEU A 327 40.61 23.27 -46.48
C LEU A 327 40.23 21.86 -47.00
N SER A 328 39.17 21.78 -47.81
CA SER A 328 38.65 20.57 -48.49
C SER A 328 38.90 20.67 -50.01
N ILE A 329 39.01 19.54 -50.74
CA ILE A 329 38.50 19.34 -52.12
C ILE A 329 38.79 17.93 -52.71
N THR A 330 37.78 17.44 -53.45
CA THR A 330 37.60 16.51 -54.60
C THR A 330 38.82 16.24 -55.55
N ALA A 331 38.87 15.30 -56.53
CA ALA A 331 37.91 14.41 -57.23
C ALA A 331 38.62 13.25 -58.05
N LEU A 332 37.88 12.64 -59.02
CA LEU A 332 38.29 11.91 -60.25
C LEU A 332 38.42 10.34 -60.14
N THR A 333 38.04 9.48 -61.13
CA THR A 333 37.33 9.68 -62.43
C THR A 333 36.65 8.41 -63.03
N GLN A 334 35.49 8.62 -63.67
CA GLN A 334 34.95 8.02 -64.92
C GLN A 334 34.60 6.51 -65.10
N SER A 335 33.27 6.27 -65.11
CA SER A 335 32.48 5.85 -66.29
C SER A 335 31.09 6.54 -66.21
N GLY A 336 30.13 6.49 -67.15
CA GLY A 336 29.98 5.86 -68.48
C GLY A 336 28.77 6.46 -69.24
N ALA A 337 28.33 5.90 -70.38
CA ALA A 337 27.22 6.42 -71.23
C ALA A 337 26.62 5.30 -72.14
N PRO A 338 25.52 5.49 -72.93
CA PRO A 338 24.73 6.71 -73.20
C PRO A 338 23.17 6.56 -73.25
N VAL A 339 22.44 7.67 -73.57
CA VAL A 339 20.98 7.75 -73.96
C VAL A 339 19.97 7.57 -72.78
N SER A 340 18.76 8.16 -72.69
CA SER A 340 17.87 8.94 -73.60
C SER A 340 17.29 10.25 -72.96
N ALA A 341 16.19 10.81 -73.51
CA ALA A 341 15.43 12.00 -73.03
C ALA A 341 14.01 12.06 -73.68
N PRO A 342 13.21 13.15 -73.60
CA PRO A 342 12.84 14.07 -72.48
C PRO A 342 11.37 13.73 -72.06
N PRO A 343 10.38 14.62 -71.74
CA PRO A 343 10.31 16.02 -71.24
C PRO A 343 9.60 16.07 -69.83
N ALA A 344 8.81 17.05 -69.31
CA ALA A 344 8.21 18.31 -69.79
C ALA A 344 7.82 19.33 -68.66
N MET A 345 7.43 20.54 -69.09
CA MET A 345 6.58 21.59 -68.47
C MET A 345 6.68 22.01 -66.97
N THR A 346 7.38 23.14 -66.76
CA THR A 346 6.87 24.51 -66.37
C THR A 346 5.59 24.66 -65.49
N ASP A 347 5.44 25.68 -64.61
CA ASP A 347 6.13 26.99 -64.54
C ASP A 347 6.16 27.73 -63.17
N ARG A 348 7.05 28.73 -63.10
CA ARG A 348 7.13 30.01 -62.33
C ARG A 348 6.30 30.34 -61.05
N ARG A 349 7.08 30.85 -60.07
CA ARG A 349 6.96 32.13 -59.31
C ARG A 349 5.78 32.39 -58.34
N ALA A 350 6.09 32.21 -57.05
CA ALA A 350 6.24 33.27 -56.03
C ALA A 350 5.34 34.53 -56.01
N PHE A 351 4.79 34.84 -54.83
CA PHE A 351 4.63 36.22 -54.33
C PHE A 351 4.81 36.32 -52.80
N ARG A 352 5.53 37.36 -52.35
CA ARG A 352 5.49 37.98 -51.01
C ARG A 352 5.36 39.49 -51.25
N PRO A 353 4.52 40.21 -50.51
CA PRO A 353 5.03 41.11 -49.45
C PRO A 353 4.11 41.10 -48.21
N ARG A 354 4.23 41.99 -47.22
CA ARG A 354 5.33 42.59 -46.42
C ARG A 354 4.65 43.64 -45.51
N ALA A 355 5.20 43.93 -44.33
CA ALA A 355 4.58 44.80 -43.32
C ALA A 355 4.22 46.22 -43.80
N GLY A 356 3.18 46.81 -43.19
CA GLY A 356 2.77 48.21 -43.27
C GLY A 356 1.80 48.57 -42.14
N SER A 357 1.89 49.78 -41.59
CA SER A 357 1.23 50.18 -40.33
C SER A 357 0.50 51.52 -40.45
N SER A 358 -0.68 51.67 -39.83
CA SER A 358 -1.15 52.93 -39.23
C SER A 358 -2.43 52.80 -38.40
N SER A 359 -2.60 53.71 -37.45
CA SER A 359 -3.77 54.02 -36.60
C SER A 359 -5.06 54.31 -37.41
N VAL A 360 -6.29 54.32 -36.86
CA VAL A 360 -6.85 55.14 -35.74
C VAL A 360 -8.19 54.51 -35.27
N GLY A 361 -8.66 54.75 -34.02
CA GLY A 361 -10.12 54.85 -33.77
C GLY A 361 -10.78 54.06 -32.62
N ALA A 362 -10.42 54.37 -31.36
CA ALA A 362 -11.27 54.52 -30.16
C ALA A 362 -12.52 53.61 -29.84
N MET A 363 -12.58 53.27 -28.53
CA MET A 363 -13.73 52.97 -27.66
C MET A 363 -14.34 51.56 -27.52
N ASP A 364 -14.78 51.35 -26.27
CA ASP A 364 -15.65 50.34 -25.65
C ASP A 364 -15.26 48.85 -25.70
N GLY A 365 -15.46 48.18 -24.55
CA GLY A 365 -14.93 46.85 -24.25
C GLY A 365 -15.99 45.78 -23.95
N PRO A 366 -15.57 44.52 -23.74
CA PRO A 366 -16.48 43.40 -23.58
C PRO A 366 -17.05 43.31 -22.14
N PHE A 367 -18.35 43.03 -22.05
CA PHE A 367 -18.94 42.41 -20.86
C PHE A 367 -18.41 40.99 -20.68
N VAL A 368 -18.39 40.51 -19.44
CA VAL A 368 -18.17 39.10 -19.09
C VAL A 368 -19.50 38.55 -18.56
N ASP A 369 -20.11 37.63 -19.28
CA ASP A 369 -21.18 36.79 -18.73
C ASP A 369 -20.59 35.57 -18.00
N SER A 370 -21.20 35.18 -16.90
CA SER A 370 -20.61 34.24 -15.92
C SER A 370 -21.02 32.79 -16.15
N GLU A 371 -20.02 31.89 -16.26
CA GLU A 371 -20.25 30.46 -16.09
C GLU A 371 -20.60 30.15 -14.63
N VAL A 372 -21.66 29.36 -14.41
CA VAL A 372 -21.99 28.75 -13.11
C VAL A 372 -21.80 27.25 -13.21
N LEU A 373 -20.58 26.79 -12.94
CA LEU A 373 -20.26 25.38 -12.75
C LEU A 373 -20.33 25.04 -11.26
N ILE A 374 -21.31 24.23 -10.87
CA ILE A 374 -21.41 23.68 -9.52
C ILE A 374 -20.33 22.59 -9.37
N SER A 375 -19.35 22.83 -8.52
CA SER A 375 -18.35 21.84 -8.12
C SER A 375 -18.93 20.90 -7.06
N ASP A 376 -18.85 19.59 -7.30
CA ASP A 376 -19.19 18.57 -6.30
C ASP A 376 -18.07 18.41 -5.25
N GLU A 377 -18.42 18.13 -3.99
CA GLU A 377 -17.48 18.25 -2.87
C GLU A 377 -16.51 17.06 -2.77
N SER A 378 -15.31 17.24 -3.33
CA SER A 378 -14.15 16.43 -2.95
C SER A 378 -13.49 16.99 -1.68
N VAL A 379 -13.20 16.12 -0.71
CA VAL A 379 -12.47 16.50 0.51
C VAL A 379 -11.01 16.78 0.17
N GLY A 380 -10.71 18.05 -0.11
CA GLY A 380 -9.43 18.48 -0.66
C GLY A 380 -8.26 18.32 0.31
N PHE A 381 -7.21 17.64 -0.15
CA PHE A 381 -5.87 17.76 0.44
C PHE A 381 -5.32 19.17 0.18
N PRO A 382 -4.86 19.91 1.21
CA PRO A 382 -4.16 21.18 0.98
C PRO A 382 -2.76 20.89 0.42
N SER A 383 -2.45 21.45 -0.76
CA SER A 383 -1.08 21.44 -1.30
C SER A 383 -0.23 22.51 -0.61
N PRO A 384 0.88 22.16 0.06
CA PRO A 384 1.73 23.12 0.76
C PRO A 384 2.73 23.81 -0.18
N ALA A 385 2.27 24.36 -1.31
CA ALA A 385 3.13 24.99 -2.31
C ALA A 385 2.52 26.23 -2.98
N ASN A 386 2.85 27.41 -2.43
CA ASN A 386 2.77 28.76 -3.03
C ASN A 386 1.40 29.30 -3.50
N GLY A 387 0.90 30.31 -2.77
CA GLY A 387 -0.10 31.26 -3.25
C GLY A 387 0.30 32.71 -2.92
N PRO A 388 0.82 33.51 -3.88
CA PRO A 388 1.18 34.91 -3.64
C PRO A 388 0.00 35.86 -3.88
N GLY A 389 -0.48 36.53 -2.83
CA GLY A 389 -1.55 37.53 -2.92
C GLY A 389 -1.01 38.97 -3.06
N PRO A 390 -1.40 39.74 -4.10
CA PRO A 390 -1.12 41.18 -4.21
C PRO A 390 -2.26 42.07 -3.67
N TYR A 391 -1.95 43.37 -3.55
CA TYR A 391 -2.83 44.52 -3.22
C TYR A 391 -3.10 44.83 -1.73
N GLU A 392 -2.28 45.74 -1.21
CA GLU A 392 -2.64 46.64 -0.11
C GLU A 392 -3.62 47.74 -0.59
N PHE A 393 -4.51 48.24 0.29
CA PHE A 393 -4.46 49.61 0.85
C PHE A 393 -5.69 49.90 1.76
N GLY A 394 -5.51 50.39 3.01
CA GLY A 394 -6.65 50.52 3.93
C GLY A 394 -6.49 51.29 5.26
N ARG A 395 -5.50 52.19 5.40
CA ARG A 395 -5.21 53.11 6.53
C ARG A 395 -6.28 53.25 7.67
N ASN A 396 -5.85 53.14 8.95
CA ASN A 396 -5.50 54.34 9.76
C ASN A 396 -5.01 54.12 11.22
N ARG A 397 -4.16 55.06 11.66
CA ARG A 397 -3.96 55.63 13.04
C ARG A 397 -3.68 54.73 14.26
N ALA A 398 -2.38 54.41 14.40
CA ALA A 398 -1.50 54.74 15.54
C ALA A 398 -2.04 55.30 16.87
N HIS A 399 -1.48 54.83 18.00
CA HIS A 399 -0.59 55.68 18.83
C HIS A 399 0.37 54.92 19.80
N ARG A 400 1.59 55.48 19.94
CA ARG A 400 2.56 55.50 21.07
C ARG A 400 2.46 54.47 22.23
N GLY A 401 3.63 53.94 22.65
CA GLY A 401 3.83 53.49 24.05
C GLY A 401 5.11 52.68 24.32
N SER A 402 6.25 53.34 24.58
CA SER A 402 7.48 52.69 25.08
C SER A 402 7.45 52.58 26.61
N PHE A 403 7.92 51.46 27.21
CA PHE A 403 9.11 51.44 28.07
C PHE A 403 9.53 50.01 28.50
N ARG A 404 10.65 49.89 29.23
CA ARG A 404 11.31 48.63 29.66
C ARG A 404 11.01 48.29 31.14
N SER A 405 11.25 47.01 31.50
CA SER A 405 12.12 46.57 32.63
C SER A 405 11.52 45.72 33.76
N SER A 406 12.26 44.65 34.11
CA SER A 406 12.54 44.08 35.46
C SER A 406 11.40 43.70 36.44
N THR A 407 11.09 42.40 36.47
CA THR A 407 11.22 41.47 37.64
C THR A 407 10.99 41.91 39.10
N SER A 408 10.21 41.08 39.81
CA SER A 408 10.24 40.73 41.27
C SER A 408 9.71 41.71 42.33
N GLY A 409 9.00 41.18 43.35
CA GLY A 409 8.58 41.92 44.57
C GLY A 409 7.31 41.38 45.27
N ASP A 410 7.46 40.79 46.45
CA ASP A 410 6.49 40.04 47.29
C ASP A 410 5.10 40.65 47.68
N ARG A 411 4.12 39.74 47.83
CA ARG A 411 3.11 39.56 48.92
C ARG A 411 2.30 40.73 49.53
N ASN A 412 0.98 40.66 49.34
CA ASN A 412 -0.10 40.44 50.35
C ASN A 412 -1.44 40.87 49.72
N ARG A 413 -2.49 40.04 49.57
CA ARG A 413 -3.24 39.18 50.52
C ARG A 413 -4.20 39.97 51.43
N GLU A 414 -5.38 40.26 50.89
CA GLU A 414 -6.66 40.18 51.63
C GLU A 414 -7.63 39.26 50.87
N SER A 415 -8.72 38.84 51.51
CA SER A 415 -9.53 37.71 51.06
C SER A 415 -11.00 37.83 51.44
N VAL A 416 -11.88 37.57 50.47
CA VAL A 416 -13.28 37.15 50.71
C VAL A 416 -13.52 35.84 49.97
N SER A 417 -14.21 34.91 50.61
CA SER A 417 -14.47 33.57 50.09
C SER A 417 -15.97 33.31 50.02
N THR A 418 -16.40 32.60 48.97
CA THR A 418 -17.54 31.69 49.02
C THR A 418 -17.12 30.37 48.40
N ALA A 419 -17.48 29.27 49.07
CA ALA A 419 -17.03 27.91 48.77
C ALA A 419 -17.86 27.25 47.64
N ALA A 420 -17.56 26.05 47.13
CA ALA A 420 -16.61 25.05 47.63
C ALA A 420 -15.98 24.19 46.52
N THR A 421 -14.76 23.72 46.78
CA THR A 421 -14.10 22.62 46.06
C THR A 421 -13.51 21.66 47.09
N CYS A 422 -13.59 20.35 46.86
CA CYS A 422 -13.07 19.31 47.77
C CYS A 422 -12.01 18.43 47.06
N PRO A 423 -11.16 17.71 47.81
CA PRO A 423 -9.71 17.71 47.52
C PRO A 423 -9.16 16.46 46.82
N ASP A 424 -7.87 16.55 46.46
CA ASP A 424 -7.09 15.57 45.72
C ASP A 424 -6.97 14.19 46.39
N ALA A 425 -7.02 13.14 45.55
CA ALA A 425 -6.32 11.89 45.78
C ALA A 425 -6.07 11.14 44.44
N PHE A 426 -4.82 10.69 44.22
CA PHE A 426 -4.38 9.73 43.19
C PHE A 426 -4.62 10.06 41.71
N LEU A 427 -3.72 10.87 41.14
CA LEU A 427 -3.34 10.81 39.71
C LEU A 427 -1.92 10.22 39.58
N PRO A 428 -1.76 8.96 39.13
CA PRO A 428 -0.44 8.38 38.87
C PRO A 428 0.06 8.74 37.47
N ASP A 429 0.98 9.70 37.42
CA ASP A 429 2.20 9.69 36.60
C ASP A 429 2.24 8.77 35.34
N VAL A 430 1.69 9.26 34.22
CA VAL A 430 1.81 8.65 32.88
C VAL A 430 2.57 9.55 31.89
N LEU A 431 3.11 10.70 32.36
CA LEU A 431 3.80 11.69 31.49
C LEU A 431 5.26 11.99 31.89
N GLN A 432 5.88 11.23 32.78
CA GLN A 432 7.31 11.37 33.13
C GLN A 432 8.17 10.09 33.03
N ARG A 433 7.69 9.03 32.34
CA ARG A 433 8.52 7.86 32.00
C ARG A 433 9.34 8.10 30.72
N ALA A 434 10.51 7.46 30.64
CA ALA A 434 11.44 7.61 29.52
C ALA A 434 10.89 6.94 28.24
N PRO A 435 10.97 7.56 27.04
CA PRO A 435 10.38 7.00 25.81
C PRO A 435 11.06 5.75 25.24
N THR A 436 12.07 5.21 25.91
CA THR A 436 12.92 4.10 25.44
C THR A 436 12.42 2.73 25.86
N ASP A 437 11.79 2.63 27.03
CA ASP A 437 11.70 1.37 27.76
C ASP A 437 10.54 0.48 27.27
N ASP A 438 9.56 1.07 26.58
CA ASP A 438 8.44 0.38 25.92
C ASP A 438 8.79 -0.18 24.53
N CYS A 439 10.01 0.03 24.02
CA CYS A 439 10.40 -0.39 22.67
C CYS A 439 10.97 -1.82 22.67
N CYS A 440 10.22 -2.79 22.13
CA CYS A 440 10.68 -4.19 22.03
C CYS A 440 11.76 -4.43 20.94
N TYR A 441 11.92 -3.49 20.00
CA TYR A 441 12.86 -3.63 18.87
C TYR A 441 14.02 -2.65 18.93
N LYS A 442 15.22 -3.16 19.26
CA LYS A 442 16.48 -2.38 19.23
C LYS A 442 16.80 -1.74 17.88
N PHE A 443 16.31 -2.35 16.80
CA PHE A 443 16.40 -1.80 15.44
C PHE A 443 15.84 -0.37 15.30
N LEU A 444 14.90 0.02 16.16
CA LEU A 444 14.30 1.36 16.17
C LEU A 444 15.06 2.38 17.02
N GLU A 445 16.02 1.97 17.87
CA GLU A 445 16.78 2.86 18.77
C GLU A 445 17.32 4.13 18.09
N PRO A 446 17.86 4.10 16.84
CA PRO A 446 18.37 5.31 16.20
C PRO A 446 17.30 6.35 15.85
N VAL A 447 16.01 5.97 15.76
CA VAL A 447 14.92 6.88 15.36
C VAL A 447 14.01 7.31 16.52
N LEU A 448 13.96 6.54 17.63
CA LEU A 448 13.14 6.86 18.82
C LEU A 448 13.27 8.32 19.33
N PRO A 449 14.47 8.94 19.40
CA PRO A 449 14.61 10.31 19.91
C PRO A 449 13.85 11.37 19.09
N TYR A 450 13.61 11.08 17.82
CA TYR A 450 12.96 11.97 16.86
C TYR A 450 11.45 11.73 16.79
N ILE A 451 10.99 10.47 16.75
CA ILE A 451 9.56 10.14 16.57
C ILE A 451 8.71 10.29 17.83
N ARG A 452 9.30 10.44 19.02
CA ARG A 452 8.59 10.53 20.32
C ARG A 452 7.48 11.59 20.41
N ASN A 453 7.53 12.63 19.58
CA ASN A 453 6.50 13.69 19.52
C ASN A 453 5.41 13.42 18.45
N ILE A 454 5.58 12.36 17.63
CA ILE A 454 4.76 12.02 16.48
C ILE A 454 3.95 10.75 16.76
N ILE A 455 4.64 9.68 17.22
CA ILE A 455 4.05 8.39 17.59
C ILE A 455 4.73 7.78 18.82
N PRO A 456 4.00 7.02 19.67
CA PRO A 456 4.59 6.20 20.73
C PRO A 456 5.53 5.11 20.18
N ALA A 457 6.48 4.66 21.00
CA ALA A 457 7.40 3.56 20.66
C ALA A 457 6.66 2.24 20.36
N SER A 458 5.56 1.96 21.05
CA SER A 458 4.69 0.80 20.80
C SER A 458 4.09 0.82 19.38
N VAL A 459 3.56 1.97 18.94
CA VAL A 459 3.05 2.15 17.56
C VAL A 459 4.19 1.99 16.54
N ALA A 460 5.39 2.48 16.83
CA ALA A 460 6.55 2.25 15.96
C ALA A 460 6.93 0.76 15.85
N CYS A 461 6.74 -0.02 16.91
CA CYS A 461 6.91 -1.49 16.88
C CYS A 461 5.83 -2.18 16.05
N GLU A 462 4.55 -1.79 16.17
CA GLU A 462 3.46 -2.31 15.32
C GLU A 462 3.68 -2.00 13.83
N LEU A 463 4.21 -0.82 13.50
CA LEU A 463 4.58 -0.47 12.13
C LEU A 463 5.79 -1.30 11.63
N LEU A 464 6.73 -1.67 12.52
CA LEU A 464 7.83 -2.56 12.15
C LEU A 464 7.35 -4.01 11.92
N ASP A 465 6.38 -4.51 12.70
CA ASP A 465 5.76 -5.82 12.43
C ASP A 465 5.19 -5.89 11.00
N ILE A 466 4.50 -4.83 10.58
CA ILE A 466 3.88 -4.74 9.25
C ILE A 466 4.95 -4.60 8.14
N PHE A 467 6.09 -3.94 8.40
CA PHE A 467 7.25 -3.96 7.50
C PHE A 467 7.89 -5.36 7.37
N LEU A 468 7.85 -6.16 8.45
CA LEU A 468 8.40 -7.51 8.51
C LEU A 468 7.39 -8.60 8.06
N THR A 469 6.21 -8.21 7.59
CA THR A 469 5.15 -9.09 7.07
C THR A 469 5.33 -9.29 5.56
N ASP A 470 5.23 -10.52 5.07
CA ASP A 470 5.47 -10.84 3.66
C ASP A 470 4.21 -10.62 2.78
N PRO A 471 4.35 -10.07 1.55
CA PRO A 471 3.21 -9.85 0.64
C PRO A 471 2.42 -11.14 0.34
N GLY A 472 1.09 -11.02 0.34
CA GLY A 472 0.16 -12.14 0.16
C GLY A 472 -0.25 -12.88 1.44
N SER A 473 0.08 -12.37 2.64
CA SER A 473 -0.39 -12.93 3.92
C SER A 473 -1.80 -12.45 4.31
N SER A 474 -2.68 -13.39 4.60
CA SER A 474 -4.08 -13.19 5.07
C SER A 474 -4.16 -13.22 6.61
N LEU A 475 -5.13 -12.66 7.34
CA LEU A 475 -6.35 -11.89 6.99
C LEU A 475 -6.53 -10.66 7.93
N PHE A 476 -5.55 -10.40 8.80
CA PHE A 476 -5.68 -9.45 9.93
C PHE A 476 -4.47 -8.51 10.12
N ARG A 477 -3.42 -8.64 9.30
CA ARG A 477 -2.30 -7.70 9.15
C ARG A 477 -1.79 -7.82 7.72
N GLY A 478 -2.18 -6.88 6.86
CA GLY A 478 -1.65 -6.80 5.49
C GLY A 478 -0.27 -6.17 5.45
N ALA A 479 0.63 -6.68 4.60
CA ALA A 479 1.92 -6.03 4.32
C ALA A 479 1.69 -4.66 3.64
N SER A 480 2.56 -3.68 3.89
CA SER A 480 2.45 -2.36 3.24
C SER A 480 2.73 -2.48 1.72
N PRO A 481 1.85 -1.94 0.85
CA PRO A 481 1.97 -2.08 -0.60
C PRO A 481 3.20 -1.35 -1.17
N TYR A 482 3.80 -0.44 -0.40
CA TYR A 482 5.01 0.30 -0.78
C TYR A 482 6.31 -0.47 -0.46
N ILE A 483 6.24 -1.60 0.24
CA ILE A 483 7.39 -2.44 0.61
C ILE A 483 7.44 -3.66 -0.34
N LEU A 484 8.01 -3.44 -1.53
CA LEU A 484 7.96 -4.42 -2.63
C LEU A 484 8.78 -5.70 -2.38
N THR A 485 9.85 -5.59 -1.60
CA THR A 485 10.72 -6.72 -1.22
C THR A 485 11.59 -6.34 -0.03
N ARG A 486 12.05 -7.34 0.73
CA ARG A 486 12.92 -7.15 1.90
C ARG A 486 14.38 -7.15 1.47
N ILE A 487 14.96 -5.96 1.39
CA ILE A 487 16.39 -5.75 1.08
C ILE A 487 17.29 -6.35 2.16
N PHE A 488 16.91 -6.15 3.42
CA PHE A 488 17.67 -6.56 4.59
C PHE A 488 17.18 -7.91 5.12
N ARG A 489 18.09 -8.66 5.72
CA ARG A 489 17.86 -9.99 6.25
C ARG A 489 17.07 -9.94 7.55
N LYS A 490 15.98 -10.73 7.68
CA LYS A 490 15.07 -10.66 8.83
C LYS A 490 15.77 -11.04 10.14
N LYS A 491 16.64 -12.06 10.11
CA LYS A 491 17.48 -12.46 11.26
C LYS A 491 18.38 -11.33 11.78
N SER A 492 18.90 -10.48 10.88
CA SER A 492 19.84 -9.41 11.22
C SER A 492 19.18 -8.14 11.73
N ILE A 493 17.98 -7.80 11.22
CA ILE A 493 17.12 -6.77 11.82
C ILE A 493 16.76 -7.14 13.27
N LEU A 494 16.37 -8.40 13.49
CA LEU A 494 15.84 -8.90 14.76
C LEU A 494 16.92 -9.41 15.74
N HIS A 495 18.20 -9.18 15.46
CA HIS A 495 19.28 -9.72 16.29
C HIS A 495 19.35 -9.02 17.67
N PRO A 496 19.26 -9.75 18.80
CA PRO A 496 18.89 -9.17 20.11
C PRO A 496 19.97 -8.35 20.81
N THR A 497 21.24 -8.47 20.39
CA THR A 497 22.38 -7.77 21.01
C THR A 497 23.04 -6.77 20.06
N ALA A 498 23.10 -7.08 18.77
CA ALA A 498 23.69 -6.23 17.73
C ALA A 498 22.81 -6.28 16.46
N PRO A 499 21.70 -5.54 16.40
CA PRO A 499 20.86 -5.45 15.21
C PRO A 499 21.59 -4.75 14.06
N ARG A 500 21.14 -4.99 12.81
CA ARG A 500 21.63 -4.30 11.61
C ARG A 500 21.46 -2.78 11.75
N TYR A 501 22.56 -2.06 11.94
CA TYR A 501 22.57 -0.60 12.00
C TYR A 501 21.86 -0.02 10.78
N THR A 502 20.95 0.93 11.01
CA THR A 502 20.14 1.55 9.97
C THR A 502 20.00 3.05 10.24
N THR A 503 20.09 3.90 9.21
CA THR A 503 20.05 5.35 9.41
C THR A 503 18.67 5.81 9.93
N PRO A 504 18.62 6.86 10.79
CA PRO A 504 17.34 7.41 11.27
C PRO A 504 16.43 7.88 10.13
N ALA A 505 17.00 8.39 9.03
CA ALA A 505 16.27 8.78 7.82
C ALA A 505 15.53 7.59 7.18
N LEU A 506 16.21 6.45 7.02
CA LEU A 506 15.60 5.25 6.46
C LEU A 506 14.56 4.65 7.42
N LEU A 507 14.83 4.61 8.72
CA LEU A 507 13.86 4.16 9.72
C LEU A 507 12.58 5.02 9.72
N ALA A 508 12.71 6.35 9.69
CA ALA A 508 11.57 7.26 9.56
C ALA A 508 10.80 7.03 8.25
N THR A 509 11.52 6.80 7.15
CA THR A 509 10.91 6.52 5.82
C THR A 509 10.17 5.18 5.81
N ILE A 510 10.69 4.13 6.46
CA ILE A 510 10.01 2.83 6.61
C ILE A 510 8.71 3.02 7.41
N LEU A 511 8.78 3.68 8.57
CA LEU A 511 7.61 3.96 9.41
C LEU A 511 6.56 4.79 8.65
N TRP A 512 6.99 5.78 7.85
CA TRP A 512 6.12 6.59 7.00
C TRP A 512 5.44 5.78 5.86
N CYS A 513 6.20 4.95 5.14
CA CYS A 513 5.65 4.06 4.10
C CYS A 513 4.63 3.08 4.67
N VAL A 514 4.82 2.59 5.89
CA VAL A 514 3.87 1.69 6.54
C VAL A 514 2.66 2.45 7.10
N ALA A 515 2.86 3.60 7.76
CA ALA A 515 1.77 4.38 8.37
C ALA A 515 0.71 4.90 7.38
N GLN A 516 1.04 5.00 6.08
CA GLN A 516 0.08 5.36 5.03
C GLN A 516 -1.07 4.34 4.88
N THR A 517 -0.83 3.05 5.13
CA THR A 517 -1.80 1.97 4.90
C THR A 517 -2.04 1.06 6.10
N ALA A 518 -1.17 1.10 7.11
CA ALA A 518 -1.22 0.21 8.27
C ALA A 518 -2.57 0.22 9.00
N ASP A 519 -3.06 -0.97 9.35
CA ASP A 519 -4.29 -1.21 10.11
C ASP A 519 -4.00 -1.18 11.61
N VAL A 520 -3.65 0.01 12.13
CA VAL A 520 -3.26 0.24 13.53
C VAL A 520 -4.28 1.15 14.19
N MET A 521 -4.78 0.76 15.38
CA MET A 521 -5.94 1.41 16.01
C MET A 521 -5.80 2.92 16.20
N VAL A 522 -4.60 3.40 16.55
CA VAL A 522 -4.30 4.83 16.74
C VAL A 522 -4.48 5.64 15.43
N LEU A 523 -4.24 5.02 14.27
CA LEU A 523 -4.34 5.68 12.96
C LEU A 523 -5.78 5.74 12.43
N HIS A 524 -6.74 5.00 13.01
CA HIS A 524 -8.15 5.10 12.64
C HIS A 524 -8.86 6.36 13.18
N VAL A 525 -8.26 7.08 14.12
CA VAL A 525 -8.82 8.34 14.62
C VAL A 525 -8.81 9.36 13.46
N PRO A 526 -9.96 9.96 13.08
CA PRO A 526 -10.03 10.88 11.95
C PRO A 526 -8.97 11.98 12.00
N GLY A 527 -8.32 12.24 10.87
CA GLY A 527 -7.20 13.18 10.74
C GLY A 527 -5.86 12.72 11.34
N THR A 528 -5.84 11.73 12.25
CA THR A 528 -4.58 11.29 12.90
C THR A 528 -3.63 10.60 11.94
N ARG A 529 -4.11 9.74 11.03
CA ARG A 529 -3.24 9.17 9.97
C ARG A 529 -2.59 10.26 9.13
N ALA A 530 -3.37 11.25 8.65
CA ALA A 530 -2.84 12.33 7.82
C ALA A 530 -1.76 13.15 8.55
N ARG A 531 -2.01 13.52 9.81
CA ARG A 531 -1.02 14.19 10.67
C ARG A 531 0.25 13.36 10.85
N VAL A 532 0.14 12.12 11.31
CA VAL A 532 1.29 11.22 11.53
C VAL A 532 2.07 10.96 10.23
N VAL A 533 1.39 10.79 9.09
CA VAL A 533 2.05 10.59 7.79
C VAL A 533 2.78 11.85 7.33
N ASN A 534 2.23 13.04 7.53
CA ASN A 534 2.91 14.29 7.22
C ASN A 534 4.11 14.53 8.16
N ASP A 535 3.90 14.40 9.48
CA ASP A 535 4.94 14.58 10.50
C ASP A 535 6.13 13.61 10.27
N LEU A 536 5.86 12.35 9.91
CA LEU A 536 6.90 11.36 9.59
C LEU A 536 7.57 11.64 8.23
N TYR A 537 6.86 12.18 7.24
CA TYR A 537 7.44 12.60 5.95
C TYR A 537 8.38 13.79 6.13
N ASP A 538 7.95 14.82 6.85
CA ASP A 538 8.75 16.01 7.15
C ASP A 538 9.98 15.63 7.98
N LEU A 539 9.85 14.70 8.92
CA LEU A 539 10.99 14.14 9.64
C LEU A 539 11.95 13.35 8.73
N ALA A 540 11.44 12.41 7.93
CA ALA A 540 12.26 11.57 7.04
C ALA A 540 13.01 12.41 6.01
N THR A 541 12.34 13.41 5.42
CA THR A 541 12.92 14.35 4.47
C THR A 541 13.91 15.30 5.15
N SER A 542 13.62 15.82 6.34
CA SER A 542 14.60 16.60 7.12
C SER A 542 15.87 15.80 7.41
N LEU A 543 15.74 14.54 7.87
CA LEU A 543 16.88 13.68 8.23
C LEU A 543 17.73 13.28 7.02
N VAL A 544 17.14 13.10 5.83
CA VAL A 544 17.92 12.84 4.61
C VAL A 544 18.48 14.13 4.00
N SER A 545 17.92 15.32 4.27
CA SER A 545 18.42 16.58 3.70
C SER A 545 19.81 16.99 4.20
N GLU A 546 20.16 16.61 5.45
CA GLU A 546 21.52 16.79 5.99
C GLU A 546 22.56 15.90 5.29
N ARG A 547 22.10 14.77 4.71
CA ARG A 547 22.91 13.72 4.08
C ARG A 547 22.88 13.77 2.55
N ASP A 548 21.92 14.49 1.97
CA ASP A 548 21.75 14.71 0.53
C ASP A 548 22.86 15.62 -0.04
N PRO A 549 23.72 15.12 -0.94
CA PRO A 549 24.86 15.92 -1.43
C PRO A 549 24.47 17.13 -2.28
N ASP A 550 23.22 17.25 -2.73
CA ASP A 550 22.71 18.42 -3.43
C ASP A 550 21.97 19.43 -2.54
N ARG A 551 21.61 19.09 -1.29
CA ARG A 551 20.63 19.82 -0.45
C ARG A 551 19.44 20.35 -1.26
N TRP A 552 18.67 19.44 -1.84
CA TRP A 552 17.55 19.63 -2.79
C TRP A 552 17.89 20.28 -4.14
N ARG A 553 18.98 21.04 -4.28
CA ARG A 553 19.16 22.03 -5.38
C ARG A 553 19.29 21.48 -6.79
N ARG A 554 19.68 20.21 -6.98
CA ARG A 554 19.71 19.56 -8.30
C ARG A 554 18.55 18.57 -8.46
N ILE A 555 17.57 19.00 -9.26
CA ILE A 555 16.54 18.16 -9.88
C ILE A 555 16.86 18.05 -11.38
N HIS A 556 16.28 17.08 -12.08
CA HIS A 556 16.43 16.93 -13.53
C HIS A 556 16.18 18.26 -14.28
N GLY A 557 17.18 18.71 -15.04
CA GLY A 557 17.09 19.90 -15.89
C GLY A 557 17.78 21.17 -15.36
N GLY A 558 18.19 21.25 -14.09
CA GLY A 558 19.02 22.36 -13.62
C GLY A 558 19.00 22.64 -12.12
N LEU A 559 19.67 23.74 -11.74
CA LEU A 559 19.61 24.29 -10.38
C LEU A 559 18.30 25.06 -10.20
N ARG A 560 17.48 24.65 -9.23
CA ARG A 560 16.48 25.53 -8.60
C ARG A 560 16.84 25.66 -7.12
N ALA A 561 16.82 26.90 -6.65
CA ALA A 561 16.75 27.18 -5.22
C ALA A 561 15.29 27.42 -4.87
N GLU A 562 14.72 26.56 -4.04
CA GLU A 562 13.45 26.85 -3.37
C GLU A 562 13.73 27.62 -2.09
N ASN A 563 12.86 28.59 -1.77
CA ASN A 563 13.09 29.54 -0.70
C ASN A 563 12.62 28.97 0.64
N GLU A 564 13.41 28.08 1.22
CA GLU A 564 13.10 27.49 2.53
C GLU A 564 13.40 28.46 3.68
N THR A 565 12.36 28.81 4.44
CA THR A 565 12.50 29.32 5.82
C THR A 565 12.72 28.13 6.77
N PRO A 566 13.73 28.16 7.65
CA PRO A 566 14.05 27.01 8.51
C PRO A 566 12.94 26.71 9.52
N HIS A 567 12.74 25.41 9.80
CA HIS A 567 11.73 24.92 10.74
C HIS A 567 11.98 25.45 12.17
N PRO A 568 10.97 26.02 12.87
CA PRO A 568 11.19 26.89 14.05
C PRO A 568 11.76 26.21 15.30
N ASN A 569 11.90 24.88 15.32
CA ASN A 569 12.28 24.09 16.49
C ASN A 569 13.73 23.54 16.47
N ILE A 570 14.57 23.92 15.50
CA ILE A 570 15.97 23.42 15.39
C ILE A 570 16.98 24.58 15.43
N PRO A 571 17.71 24.80 16.55
CA PRO A 571 18.74 25.83 16.63
C PRO A 571 20.03 25.42 15.88
N GLY A 572 20.44 26.16 14.85
CA GLY A 572 21.84 26.09 14.36
C GLY A 572 22.15 26.45 12.89
N LEU A 573 21.19 26.36 11.96
CA LEU A 573 21.49 26.51 10.52
C LEU A 573 21.65 27.98 10.07
N GLY A 574 22.86 28.53 10.27
CA GLY A 574 23.22 29.90 9.90
C GLY A 574 24.11 30.07 8.65
N ALA A 575 24.50 28.99 7.96
CA ALA A 575 25.48 29.06 6.86
C ALA A 575 25.10 28.18 5.65
N PHE A 576 25.16 28.76 4.44
CA PHE A 576 25.03 28.04 3.17
C PHE A 576 26.39 27.48 2.72
N PRO A 577 26.54 26.16 2.47
CA PRO A 577 27.79 25.60 1.98
C PRO A 577 28.07 25.93 0.50
N MET A 578 29.35 26.15 0.17
CA MET A 578 29.87 26.08 -1.20
C MET A 578 30.17 24.61 -1.56
N THR A 579 29.56 24.09 -2.62
CA THR A 579 29.79 22.72 -3.09
C THR A 579 31.11 22.59 -3.86
N THR A 580 31.99 21.70 -3.39
CA THR A 580 33.14 21.19 -4.14
C THR A 580 33.10 19.66 -4.07
N ALA A 581 33.85 18.95 -4.92
CA ALA A 581 33.91 17.48 -4.88
C ALA A 581 34.54 16.92 -3.58
N ALA A 582 35.11 17.77 -2.71
CA ALA A 582 35.58 17.41 -1.37
C ALA A 582 34.53 17.70 -0.26
N ASN A 583 33.42 18.36 -0.60
CA ASN A 583 32.35 18.77 0.33
C ASN A 583 31.03 18.00 0.10
N GLU A 584 30.96 17.06 -0.84
CA GLU A 584 29.79 16.21 -1.00
C GLU A 584 29.73 15.20 0.17
N PRO A 585 28.68 15.17 1.00
CA PRO A 585 28.51 14.16 2.03
C PRO A 585 28.51 12.75 1.41
N ALA A 586 29.34 11.87 1.96
CA ALA A 586 29.38 10.47 1.60
C ALA A 586 28.12 9.76 2.12
N GLY A 587 27.05 9.81 1.31
CA GLY A 587 25.84 9.02 1.55
C GLY A 587 26.14 7.52 1.56
N VAL A 588 25.23 6.73 2.13
CA VAL A 588 25.36 5.27 2.25
C VAL A 588 24.22 4.55 1.56
N ILE A 589 24.27 3.22 1.56
CA ILE A 589 23.23 2.35 0.98
C ILE A 589 21.82 2.67 1.50
N ASP A 590 21.69 2.99 2.78
CA ASP A 590 20.41 3.35 3.41
C ASP A 590 19.83 4.66 2.85
N ASP A 591 20.67 5.61 2.44
CA ASP A 591 20.21 6.87 1.85
C ASP A 591 19.70 6.65 0.42
N VAL A 592 20.30 5.69 -0.32
CA VAL A 592 19.77 5.23 -1.62
C VAL A 592 18.40 4.57 -1.41
N LEU A 593 18.27 3.67 -0.44
CA LEU A 593 16.99 3.01 -0.17
C LEU A 593 15.92 3.98 0.36
N THR A 594 16.34 5.01 1.12
CA THR A 594 15.47 6.12 1.54
C THR A 594 14.86 6.81 0.32
N PHE A 595 15.68 7.21 -0.67
CA PHE A 595 15.17 7.82 -1.91
C PHE A 595 14.35 6.85 -2.78
N ILE A 596 14.61 5.54 -2.73
CA ILE A 596 13.77 4.53 -3.40
C ILE A 596 12.38 4.47 -2.75
N LEU A 597 12.29 4.36 -1.42
CA LEU A 597 11.00 4.30 -0.72
C LEU A 597 10.21 5.61 -0.85
N LEU A 598 10.87 6.76 -0.74
CA LEU A 598 10.29 8.07 -1.06
C LEU A 598 9.76 8.14 -2.51
N SER A 599 10.44 7.49 -3.47
CA SER A 599 9.93 7.40 -4.85
C SER A 599 8.65 6.57 -4.94
N ILE A 600 8.62 5.36 -4.36
CA ILE A 600 7.51 4.40 -4.43
C ILE A 600 6.23 4.93 -3.78
N ALA A 601 6.33 5.54 -2.60
CA ALA A 601 5.15 6.06 -1.91
C ALA A 601 4.62 7.35 -2.57
N VAL A 602 5.49 8.27 -3.00
CA VAL A 602 5.05 9.48 -3.72
C VAL A 602 4.45 9.13 -5.09
N SER A 603 5.02 8.19 -5.85
CA SER A 603 4.43 7.71 -7.12
C SER A 603 3.11 6.96 -6.91
N GLY A 604 2.88 6.41 -5.72
CA GLY A 604 1.59 5.85 -5.30
C GLY A 604 0.50 6.91 -5.11
N SER A 605 0.86 8.09 -4.59
CA SER A 605 -0.03 9.23 -4.32
C SER A 605 -0.61 9.90 -5.59
N ASP A 606 -1.42 10.94 -5.41
CA ASP A 606 -1.97 11.73 -6.53
C ASP A 606 -0.92 12.61 -7.22
N PHE A 607 0.11 13.06 -6.51
CA PHE A 607 1.20 13.90 -7.03
C PHE A 607 2.32 13.07 -7.69
N LYS A 608 1.94 12.23 -8.67
CA LYS A 608 2.84 11.20 -9.24
C LYS A 608 4.13 11.76 -9.86
N SER A 609 4.07 12.95 -10.48
CA SER A 609 5.22 13.60 -11.10
C SER A 609 6.30 14.04 -10.10
N ASP A 610 5.97 14.15 -8.81
CA ASP A 610 6.89 14.58 -7.76
C ASP A 610 7.88 13.47 -7.34
N CYS A 611 7.60 12.20 -7.63
CA CYS A 611 8.52 11.09 -7.31
C CYS A 611 9.87 11.21 -8.05
N TYR A 612 9.90 11.95 -9.17
CA TYR A 612 11.11 12.15 -9.98
C TYR A 612 12.26 12.83 -9.23
N LYS A 613 11.98 13.67 -8.22
CA LYS A 613 13.03 14.33 -7.43
C LYS A 613 13.80 13.32 -6.58
N TRP A 614 13.10 12.36 -5.99
CA TRP A 614 13.67 11.25 -5.22
C TRP A 614 14.33 10.22 -6.14
N TRP A 615 13.65 9.84 -7.22
CA TRP A 615 14.15 8.91 -8.23
C TRP A 615 15.51 9.34 -8.80
N SER A 616 15.60 10.61 -9.23
CA SER A 616 16.84 11.17 -9.77
C SER A 616 17.97 11.29 -8.73
N LYS A 617 17.67 11.31 -7.43
CA LYS A 617 18.67 11.25 -6.35
C LYS A 617 19.14 9.83 -6.11
N ALA A 618 18.20 8.87 -6.04
CA ALA A 618 18.50 7.45 -5.85
C ALA A 618 19.50 6.91 -6.90
N ILE A 619 19.27 7.18 -8.20
CA ILE A 619 20.20 6.78 -9.27
C ILE A 619 21.58 7.40 -9.10
N ARG A 620 21.65 8.72 -8.91
CA ARG A 620 22.94 9.44 -8.87
C ARG A 620 23.78 9.00 -7.68
N LEU A 621 23.15 8.78 -6.52
CA LEU A 621 23.84 8.24 -5.34
C LEU A 621 24.21 6.76 -5.51
N ALA A 622 23.36 5.94 -6.13
CA ALA A 622 23.68 4.54 -6.42
C ALA A 622 24.91 4.40 -7.36
N LEU A 623 25.01 5.27 -8.38
CA LEU A 623 26.13 5.28 -9.32
C LEU A 623 27.40 5.89 -8.70
N SER A 624 27.32 6.94 -7.87
CA SER A 624 28.50 7.47 -7.17
C SER A 624 29.05 6.48 -6.14
N LEU A 625 28.17 5.73 -5.45
CA LEU A 625 28.53 4.61 -4.56
C LEU A 625 28.89 3.31 -5.30
N ARG A 626 28.91 3.33 -6.64
CA ARG A 626 29.25 2.21 -7.52
C ARG A 626 28.46 0.93 -7.17
N LEU A 627 27.17 1.06 -6.86
CA LEU A 627 26.30 -0.10 -6.59
C LEU A 627 26.12 -0.99 -7.83
N ASN A 628 26.43 -0.45 -9.01
CA ASN A 628 26.37 -1.12 -10.31
C ASN A 628 27.58 -2.03 -10.62
N ARG A 629 28.50 -2.24 -9.66
CA ARG A 629 29.74 -3.02 -9.82
C ARG A 629 30.01 -3.89 -8.59
N GLU A 630 30.59 -5.07 -8.79
CA GLU A 630 31.07 -5.91 -7.67
C GLU A 630 32.30 -5.31 -6.96
N ASP A 631 33.28 -4.80 -7.71
CA ASP A 631 34.57 -4.41 -7.16
C ASP A 631 34.58 -2.97 -6.59
N GLU A 632 33.85 -2.77 -5.49
CA GLU A 632 33.54 -1.48 -4.84
C GLU A 632 34.68 -0.44 -4.89
N ARG A 633 35.90 -0.85 -4.48
CA ARG A 633 37.09 0.01 -4.32
C ARG A 633 38.07 -0.08 -5.49
N CYS A 634 37.79 -0.87 -6.52
CA CYS A 634 38.75 -1.14 -7.59
C CYS A 634 38.81 0.01 -8.62
N PRO A 635 40.02 0.41 -9.07
CA PRO A 635 40.18 1.36 -10.17
C PRO A 635 40.06 0.72 -11.56
N ALA A 636 39.80 -0.59 -11.67
CA ALA A 636 39.73 -1.28 -12.95
C ALA A 636 38.57 -0.78 -13.83
N PRO A 637 38.76 -0.69 -15.16
CA PRO A 637 37.76 -0.15 -16.08
C PRO A 637 36.53 -1.04 -16.25
N VAL A 638 36.65 -2.34 -15.97
CA VAL A 638 35.56 -3.34 -16.06
C VAL A 638 35.57 -4.20 -14.79
N SER A 639 34.38 -4.56 -14.30
CA SER A 639 34.15 -5.51 -13.21
C SER A 639 33.51 -6.79 -13.79
N PRO A 640 33.91 -8.01 -13.38
CA PRO A 640 34.85 -8.32 -12.31
C PRO A 640 36.30 -8.04 -12.72
N CYS A 641 37.10 -7.55 -11.78
CA CYS A 641 38.48 -7.15 -12.04
C CYS A 641 39.33 -8.33 -12.54
N ALA A 642 39.91 -8.20 -13.74
CA ALA A 642 40.73 -9.26 -14.34
C ALA A 642 42.13 -9.42 -13.71
N ASN A 643 42.52 -8.57 -12.74
CA ASN A 643 43.83 -8.63 -12.08
C ASN A 643 43.72 -9.40 -10.73
N PRO A 644 44.21 -10.65 -10.63
CA PRO A 644 44.12 -11.44 -9.40
C PRO A 644 44.99 -10.90 -8.25
N LEU A 645 45.94 -9.99 -8.54
CA LEU A 645 46.76 -9.32 -7.53
C LEU A 645 46.11 -8.02 -7.02
N CYS A 646 44.92 -7.65 -7.52
CA CYS A 646 44.20 -6.48 -7.04
C CYS A 646 43.61 -6.72 -5.64
N SER A 647 43.56 -5.67 -4.80
CA SER A 647 43.03 -5.74 -3.44
C SER A 647 41.59 -6.25 -3.37
N CYS A 648 40.75 -5.98 -4.39
CA CYS A 648 39.37 -6.47 -4.42
C CYS A 648 39.24 -8.01 -4.49
N HIS A 649 40.28 -8.75 -4.90
CA HIS A 649 40.32 -10.21 -4.80
C HIS A 649 40.77 -10.71 -3.43
N ARG A 650 41.67 -10.01 -2.74
CA ARG A 650 42.04 -10.36 -1.34
C ARG A 650 40.83 -10.30 -0.42
N ASP A 651 39.95 -9.32 -0.62
CA ASP A 651 38.71 -9.17 0.13
C ASP A 651 37.65 -10.29 -0.16
N ARG A 652 37.99 -11.35 -0.92
CA ARG A 652 37.08 -12.48 -1.22
C ARG A 652 37.39 -13.77 -0.45
N GLU A 653 38.63 -14.03 -0.05
CA GLU A 653 39.02 -15.35 0.46
C GLU A 653 38.64 -15.55 1.95
N ASP A 654 38.77 -14.50 2.77
CA ASP A 654 38.42 -14.49 4.21
C ASP A 654 37.19 -13.58 4.52
N ALA A 655 36.18 -13.56 3.64
CA ALA A 655 35.00 -12.70 3.82
C ALA A 655 34.11 -13.17 5.00
N SER A 656 33.85 -12.27 5.95
CA SER A 656 32.94 -12.55 7.09
C SER A 656 31.48 -12.64 6.65
N LEU A 657 30.60 -13.21 7.50
CA LEU A 657 29.14 -13.20 7.25
C LEU A 657 28.63 -11.78 7.02
N ALA A 658 29.09 -10.80 7.81
CA ALA A 658 28.74 -9.40 7.65
C ALA A 658 29.22 -8.80 6.32
N ASP A 659 30.38 -9.22 5.79
CA ASP A 659 30.87 -8.78 4.48
C ASP A 659 30.08 -9.37 3.31
N ILE A 660 29.66 -10.63 3.44
CA ILE A 660 28.80 -11.30 2.45
C ILE A 660 27.42 -10.63 2.46
N GLU A 661 26.86 -10.40 3.66
CA GLU A 661 25.55 -9.76 3.84
C GLU A 661 25.56 -8.31 3.30
N ARG A 662 26.53 -7.50 3.70
CA ARG A 662 26.74 -6.12 3.21
C ARG A 662 26.93 -6.04 1.68
N ARG A 663 27.59 -7.03 1.07
CA ARG A 663 27.70 -7.12 -0.40
C ARG A 663 26.37 -7.47 -1.07
N GLU A 664 25.60 -8.36 -0.47
CA GLU A 664 24.30 -8.76 -1.00
C GLU A 664 23.24 -7.67 -0.85
N GLU A 665 23.22 -6.92 0.26
CA GLU A 665 22.39 -5.71 0.40
C GLU A 665 22.65 -4.72 -0.75
N ARG A 666 23.92 -4.47 -1.09
CA ARG A 666 24.30 -3.59 -2.23
C ARG A 666 23.70 -4.07 -3.54
N ARG A 667 23.74 -5.38 -3.82
CA ARG A 667 23.09 -5.97 -5.01
C ARG A 667 21.57 -5.77 -4.96
N ARG A 668 20.94 -6.11 -3.84
CA ARG A 668 19.48 -6.02 -3.66
C ARG A 668 18.96 -4.59 -3.82
N VAL A 669 19.67 -3.58 -3.30
CA VAL A 669 19.33 -2.16 -3.53
C VAL A 669 19.51 -1.76 -5.00
N PHE A 670 20.61 -2.16 -5.65
CA PHE A 670 20.82 -1.88 -7.08
C PHE A 670 19.73 -2.51 -7.94
N TRP A 671 19.36 -3.77 -7.69
CA TRP A 671 18.39 -4.50 -8.49
C TRP A 671 16.94 -4.07 -8.22
N LEU A 672 16.61 -3.61 -7.02
CA LEU A 672 15.32 -2.94 -6.75
C LEU A 672 15.22 -1.62 -7.52
N LEU A 673 16.31 -0.83 -7.51
CA LEU A 673 16.40 0.40 -8.29
C LEU A 673 16.26 0.12 -9.79
N TYR A 674 17.04 -0.82 -10.34
CA TYR A 674 16.96 -1.27 -11.74
C TYR A 674 15.52 -1.65 -12.13
N SER A 675 14.84 -2.47 -11.30
CA SER A 675 13.46 -2.90 -11.54
C SER A 675 12.48 -1.71 -11.60
N LEU A 676 12.68 -0.72 -10.71
CA LEU A 676 11.86 0.49 -10.67
C LEU A 676 12.14 1.44 -11.86
N ASP A 677 13.35 1.50 -12.40
CA ASP A 677 13.65 2.32 -13.59
C ASP A 677 12.78 1.91 -14.79
N ARG A 678 12.61 0.61 -15.03
CA ARG A 678 11.74 0.09 -16.10
C ARG A 678 10.25 0.31 -15.78
N HIS A 679 9.82 0.01 -14.55
CA HIS A 679 8.43 0.21 -14.12
C HIS A 679 7.99 1.68 -14.19
N LEU A 680 8.81 2.61 -13.73
CA LEU A 680 8.53 4.06 -13.79
C LEU A 680 8.68 4.59 -15.22
N SER A 681 9.63 4.10 -16.02
CA SER A 681 9.77 4.49 -17.43
C SER A 681 8.59 4.05 -18.29
N LEU A 682 8.03 2.85 -18.04
CA LEU A 682 6.74 2.45 -18.61
C LEU A 682 5.61 3.36 -18.11
N SER A 683 5.52 3.61 -16.79
CA SER A 683 4.45 4.42 -16.19
C SER A 683 4.42 5.86 -16.72
N PHE A 684 5.58 6.43 -17.04
CA PHE A 684 5.73 7.85 -17.40
C PHE A 684 6.25 8.12 -18.82
N ASN A 685 6.31 7.10 -19.68
CA ASN A 685 6.75 7.23 -21.09
C ASN A 685 8.17 7.82 -21.24
N THR A 686 9.07 7.59 -20.27
CA THR A 686 10.48 8.05 -20.34
C THR A 686 11.42 6.99 -20.90
N VAL A 687 12.62 7.42 -21.29
CA VAL A 687 13.75 6.51 -21.58
C VAL A 687 14.34 5.98 -20.27
N LEU A 688 15.03 4.83 -20.35
CA LEU A 688 15.71 4.24 -19.20
C LEU A 688 16.80 5.17 -18.66
N SER A 689 16.91 5.25 -17.34
CA SER A 689 17.94 6.03 -16.65
C SER A 689 19.17 5.18 -16.30
N MET A 690 19.00 3.86 -16.23
CA MET A 690 20.01 2.86 -15.92
C MET A 690 20.05 1.83 -17.06
N PRO A 691 20.83 2.05 -18.14
CA PRO A 691 20.95 1.08 -19.23
C PRO A 691 21.64 -0.21 -18.76
N ASP A 692 21.33 -1.33 -19.41
CA ASP A 692 21.87 -2.65 -19.05
C ASP A 692 23.42 -2.70 -19.12
N SER A 693 24.02 -1.89 -19.98
CA SER A 693 25.47 -1.70 -20.09
C SER A 693 26.15 -1.13 -18.84
N TYR A 694 25.40 -0.68 -17.83
CA TYR A 694 25.95 -0.28 -16.52
C TYR A 694 26.00 -1.44 -15.51
N CYS A 695 25.37 -2.59 -15.80
CA CYS A 695 25.11 -3.64 -14.80
C CYS A 695 26.27 -4.64 -14.63
N GLU A 696 27.46 -4.17 -14.20
CA GLU A 696 28.64 -5.00 -13.90
C GLU A 696 28.57 -5.70 -12.53
N VAL A 697 27.38 -6.17 -12.14
CA VAL A 697 27.05 -6.71 -10.81
C VAL A 697 26.36 -8.07 -10.93
N TYR A 698 26.56 -8.99 -9.98
CA TYR A 698 25.86 -10.27 -10.00
C TYR A 698 24.35 -10.07 -9.77
N ALA A 699 23.53 -10.94 -10.35
CA ALA A 699 22.13 -11.10 -9.93
C ALA A 699 22.05 -11.45 -8.42
N PRO A 700 20.95 -11.13 -7.70
CA PRO A 700 20.82 -11.41 -6.27
C PRO A 700 20.88 -12.91 -5.91
N LEU A 701 21.14 -13.20 -4.64
CA LEU A 701 20.93 -14.54 -4.07
C LEU A 701 19.42 -14.85 -3.98
N PRO A 702 19.00 -16.10 -4.27
CA PRO A 702 17.65 -16.59 -4.02
C PRO A 702 17.17 -16.32 -2.59
N GLU A 703 15.87 -16.06 -2.40
CA GLU A 703 15.36 -15.52 -1.13
C GLU A 703 15.56 -16.49 0.05
N THR A 704 15.46 -17.79 -0.21
CA THR A 704 15.72 -18.85 0.77
C THR A 704 17.19 -18.88 1.21
N ILE A 705 18.11 -18.70 0.27
CA ILE A 705 19.56 -18.65 0.53
C ILE A 705 19.96 -17.35 1.23
N TRP A 706 19.22 -16.27 1.00
CA TRP A 706 19.40 -15.00 1.70
C TRP A 706 19.02 -15.10 3.19
N GLU A 707 17.83 -15.62 3.50
CA GLU A 707 17.41 -15.75 4.90
C GLU A 707 18.19 -16.84 5.66
N ASP A 708 18.71 -17.87 5.00
CA ASP A 708 19.55 -18.93 5.61
C ASP A 708 21.07 -18.82 5.33
N LEU A 709 21.55 -17.60 5.02
CA LEU A 709 22.96 -17.29 4.80
C LEU A 709 23.91 -17.65 5.99
N ASP A 710 23.37 -17.83 7.20
CA ASP A 710 24.10 -18.30 8.39
C ASP A 710 24.31 -19.82 8.43
N LEU A 711 23.52 -20.58 7.66
CA LEU A 711 23.59 -22.05 7.57
C LEU A 711 24.42 -22.54 6.37
N ILE A 712 24.80 -21.62 5.45
CA ILE A 712 25.41 -21.94 4.16
C ILE A 712 26.84 -21.39 4.13
N GLY A 713 27.83 -22.26 3.97
CA GLY A 713 29.23 -21.83 3.88
C GLY A 713 29.51 -20.99 2.63
N SER A 714 30.45 -20.05 2.71
CA SER A 714 30.79 -19.15 1.59
C SER A 714 31.15 -19.88 0.28
N LYS A 715 31.76 -21.07 0.40
CA LYS A 715 32.12 -21.98 -0.72
C LYS A 715 30.96 -22.83 -1.26
N GLN A 716 29.77 -22.74 -0.66
CA GLN A 716 28.54 -23.45 -1.05
C GLN A 716 27.49 -22.53 -1.69
N LEU A 717 27.76 -21.21 -1.76
CA LEU A 717 26.88 -20.25 -2.43
C LEU A 717 26.74 -20.60 -3.93
N PRO A 718 25.54 -20.46 -4.52
CA PRO A 718 25.31 -20.78 -5.93
C PRO A 718 26.11 -19.86 -6.84
N THR A 719 26.52 -20.38 -8.00
CA THR A 719 27.04 -19.58 -9.12
C THR A 719 25.99 -18.57 -9.58
N ARG A 720 26.41 -17.34 -9.86
CA ARG A 720 25.53 -16.24 -10.27
C ARG A 720 26.02 -15.64 -11.59
N ILE A 721 25.08 -15.23 -12.44
CA ILE A 721 25.36 -14.47 -13.65
C ILE A 721 25.61 -12.99 -13.31
N ILE A 722 26.37 -12.30 -14.17
CA ILE A 722 26.59 -10.86 -14.11
C ILE A 722 25.68 -10.19 -15.13
N GLY A 723 25.13 -9.04 -14.78
CA GLY A 723 24.09 -8.38 -15.57
C GLY A 723 22.70 -8.93 -15.26
N PRO A 724 21.68 -8.41 -15.96
CA PRO A 724 20.28 -8.69 -15.64
C PRO A 724 19.90 -10.14 -16.01
N PRO A 725 19.20 -10.87 -15.11
CA PRO A 725 18.59 -12.15 -15.47
C PRO A 725 17.43 -11.95 -16.43
N VAL A 726 17.15 -12.98 -17.26
CA VAL A 726 16.01 -13.01 -18.20
C VAL A 726 15.13 -14.26 -18.06
N VAL A 727 15.43 -15.11 -17.07
CA VAL A 727 14.69 -16.34 -16.73
C VAL A 727 14.23 -16.30 -15.27
N ALA A 728 13.08 -16.90 -14.98
CA ALA A 728 12.59 -17.08 -13.63
C ALA A 728 13.38 -18.20 -12.92
N SER A 729 13.76 -17.99 -11.65
CA SER A 729 14.56 -18.95 -10.86
C SER A 729 13.87 -19.46 -9.59
N GLY A 730 12.79 -18.81 -9.15
CA GLY A 730 12.17 -19.07 -7.83
C GLY A 730 11.03 -18.10 -7.51
N THR A 731 10.69 -17.98 -6.22
CA THR A 731 9.52 -17.22 -5.74
C THR A 731 9.87 -15.94 -4.96
N GLY A 732 11.16 -15.62 -4.79
CA GLY A 732 11.62 -14.31 -4.33
C GLY A 732 11.37 -13.21 -5.38
N PHE A 733 11.23 -11.96 -4.95
CA PHE A 733 10.94 -10.82 -5.85
C PHE A 733 11.94 -10.72 -7.03
N PHE A 734 13.23 -10.83 -6.72
CA PHE A 734 14.30 -10.78 -7.72
C PHE A 734 14.39 -12.05 -8.60
N GLU A 735 13.68 -13.11 -8.24
CA GLU A 735 13.71 -14.40 -8.91
C GLU A 735 12.60 -14.57 -9.95
N TYR A 736 11.52 -13.78 -9.87
CA TYR A 736 10.44 -13.77 -10.87
C TYR A 736 10.20 -12.40 -11.52
N PHE A 737 10.31 -11.28 -10.78
CA PHE A 737 9.95 -9.95 -11.28
C PHE A 737 11.10 -9.23 -11.98
N LEU A 738 12.32 -9.29 -11.42
CA LEU A 738 13.50 -8.68 -12.03
C LEU A 738 13.73 -9.14 -13.50
N PRO A 739 13.56 -10.43 -13.86
CA PRO A 739 13.70 -10.86 -15.25
C PRO A 739 12.63 -10.28 -16.20
N LEU A 740 11.39 -10.12 -15.73
CA LEU A 740 10.36 -9.40 -16.50
C LEU A 740 10.74 -7.92 -16.70
N MET A 741 11.42 -7.31 -15.72
CA MET A 741 11.89 -5.92 -15.83
C MET A 741 13.10 -5.78 -16.75
N ALA A 742 13.94 -6.79 -16.89
CA ALA A 742 14.99 -6.80 -17.92
C ALA A 742 14.38 -6.76 -19.32
N ILE A 743 13.46 -7.69 -19.62
CA ILE A 743 12.79 -7.78 -20.92
C ILE A 743 11.92 -6.54 -21.21
N LEU A 744 11.30 -5.94 -20.18
CA LEU A 744 10.62 -4.64 -20.31
C LEU A 744 11.59 -3.51 -20.70
N GLY A 745 12.86 -3.59 -20.32
CA GLY A 745 13.92 -2.66 -20.73
C GLY A 745 14.11 -2.67 -22.25
N ASP A 746 14.31 -3.85 -22.85
CA ASP A 746 14.42 -4.01 -24.31
C ASP A 746 13.19 -3.46 -25.05
N ILE A 747 12.00 -3.71 -24.51
CA ILE A 747 10.72 -3.24 -25.06
C ILE A 747 10.63 -1.70 -24.99
N ILE A 748 11.08 -1.07 -23.90
CA ILE A 748 11.18 0.39 -23.77
C ILE A 748 12.19 0.98 -24.77
N GLU A 749 13.36 0.36 -24.96
CA GLU A 749 14.35 0.84 -25.93
C GLU A 749 13.83 0.74 -27.38
N VAL A 750 13.22 -0.37 -27.76
CA VAL A 750 12.60 -0.55 -29.09
C VAL A 750 11.47 0.48 -29.31
N HIS A 751 10.61 0.71 -28.31
CA HIS A 751 9.54 1.71 -28.38
C HIS A 751 10.07 3.14 -28.61
N HIS A 752 11.10 3.55 -27.89
CA HIS A 752 11.71 4.88 -28.11
C HIS A 752 12.51 4.95 -29.41
N ARG A 753 13.16 3.86 -29.84
CA ARG A 753 13.83 3.78 -31.15
C ARG A 753 12.83 3.97 -32.31
N ARG A 754 11.67 3.30 -32.28
CA ARG A 754 10.54 3.50 -33.23
C ARG A 754 10.11 4.97 -33.34
N ARG A 755 10.29 5.76 -32.28
CA ARG A 755 9.88 7.17 -32.17
C ARG A 755 11.01 8.18 -32.37
N HIS A 756 12.26 7.71 -32.49
CA HIS A 756 13.43 8.57 -32.59
C HIS A 756 13.52 9.22 -33.99
N PRO A 757 13.66 10.56 -34.12
CA PRO A 757 13.53 11.28 -35.39
C PRO A 757 14.46 10.88 -36.55
N ARG A 758 15.52 10.10 -36.28
CA ARG A 758 16.47 9.60 -37.29
C ARG A 758 16.58 8.07 -37.35
N LEU A 759 15.94 7.34 -36.44
CA LEU A 759 16.09 5.88 -36.32
C LEU A 759 14.75 5.12 -36.38
N GLY A 760 13.61 5.79 -36.17
CA GLY A 760 12.28 5.16 -36.25
C GLY A 760 11.85 4.66 -37.63
N ALA A 761 12.59 5.05 -38.69
CA ALA A 761 12.41 4.54 -40.04
C ALA A 761 13.27 3.29 -40.35
N GLN A 762 14.04 2.78 -39.38
CA GLN A 762 14.75 1.51 -39.51
C GLN A 762 13.83 0.35 -39.12
N GLU A 763 14.01 -0.80 -39.78
CA GLU A 763 13.31 -2.03 -39.43
C GLU A 763 13.71 -2.52 -38.02
N ASP A 764 12.72 -2.98 -37.26
CA ASP A 764 12.87 -3.48 -35.88
C ASP A 764 12.72 -5.01 -35.76
N THR A 765 12.44 -5.72 -36.85
CA THR A 765 12.11 -7.17 -36.90
C THR A 765 13.10 -8.05 -36.13
N PHE A 766 14.42 -7.84 -36.27
CA PHE A 766 15.42 -8.60 -35.52
C PHE A 766 15.37 -8.32 -34.01
N SER A 767 15.23 -7.06 -33.61
CA SER A 767 15.08 -6.68 -32.20
C SER A 767 13.79 -7.26 -31.60
N VAL A 768 12.70 -7.26 -32.36
CA VAL A 768 11.42 -7.87 -31.95
C VAL A 768 11.58 -9.39 -31.77
N ALA A 769 12.24 -10.08 -32.71
CA ALA A 769 12.46 -11.53 -32.62
C ALA A 769 13.27 -11.92 -31.37
N VAL A 770 14.37 -11.21 -31.07
CA VAL A 770 15.16 -11.44 -29.85
C VAL A 770 14.32 -11.29 -28.58
N ILE A 771 13.45 -10.28 -28.51
CA ILE A 771 12.56 -10.08 -27.35
C ILE A 771 11.50 -11.19 -27.28
N GLN A 772 10.98 -11.67 -28.42
CA GLN A 772 10.05 -12.82 -28.44
C GLN A 772 10.72 -14.09 -27.91
N ASP A 773 11.98 -14.36 -28.29
CA ASP A 773 12.75 -15.48 -27.75
C ASP A 773 12.98 -15.33 -26.24
N LEU A 774 13.28 -14.12 -25.74
CA LEU A 774 13.42 -13.86 -24.30
C LEU A 774 12.11 -14.10 -23.53
N LEU A 775 10.98 -13.62 -24.05
CA LEU A 775 9.65 -13.84 -23.46
C LEU A 775 9.30 -15.35 -23.40
N ALA A 776 9.57 -16.10 -24.47
CA ALA A 776 9.35 -17.54 -24.52
C ALA A 776 10.28 -18.31 -23.55
N ASN A 777 11.55 -17.92 -23.44
CA ASN A 777 12.48 -18.52 -22.47
C ASN A 777 12.05 -18.23 -21.02
N TYR A 778 11.56 -17.01 -20.74
CA TYR A 778 10.96 -16.69 -19.45
C TYR A 778 9.74 -17.58 -19.17
N GLU A 779 8.80 -17.72 -20.11
CA GLU A 779 7.62 -18.57 -19.96
C GLU A 779 7.97 -20.03 -19.67
N LEU A 780 8.95 -20.60 -20.38
CA LEU A 780 9.44 -21.95 -20.11
C LEU A 780 10.02 -22.08 -18.69
N SER A 781 10.83 -21.12 -18.25
CA SER A 781 11.42 -21.12 -16.90
C SER A 781 10.38 -20.95 -15.79
N LEU A 782 9.37 -20.08 -15.99
CA LEU A 782 8.25 -19.88 -15.08
C LEU A 782 7.40 -21.15 -14.95
N ASN A 783 7.10 -21.80 -16.08
CA ASN A 783 6.37 -23.07 -16.10
C ASN A 783 7.15 -24.19 -15.40
N ALA A 784 8.47 -24.23 -15.54
CA ALA A 784 9.36 -25.20 -14.90
C ALA A 784 9.50 -25.06 -13.37
N LEU A 785 9.05 -23.96 -12.74
CA LEU A 785 9.08 -23.84 -11.28
C LEU A 785 8.24 -24.96 -10.61
N PRO A 786 8.76 -25.64 -9.57
CA PRO A 786 8.20 -26.91 -9.07
C PRO A 786 6.83 -26.75 -8.42
N THR A 787 5.87 -27.59 -8.84
CA THR A 787 4.48 -27.60 -8.35
C THR A 787 4.06 -28.90 -7.66
N ASP A 788 4.95 -29.90 -7.59
CA ASP A 788 4.72 -31.18 -6.90
C ASP A 788 6.09 -31.74 -6.41
N PRO A 789 6.23 -32.19 -5.14
CA PRO A 789 7.49 -32.74 -4.63
C PRO A 789 7.92 -34.09 -5.22
N SER A 790 7.02 -34.84 -5.87
CA SER A 790 7.19 -36.26 -6.18
C SER A 790 8.20 -36.62 -7.29
N LEU A 791 8.75 -35.63 -8.03
CA LEU A 791 9.60 -35.85 -9.21
C LEU A 791 11.01 -35.26 -9.15
N ASN A 792 11.58 -35.08 -7.95
CA ASN A 792 12.99 -34.66 -7.81
C ASN A 792 13.97 -35.85 -7.88
N GLY A 793 14.44 -36.15 -9.10
CA GLY A 793 15.31 -37.31 -9.39
C GLY A 793 16.49 -37.07 -10.34
N GLN A 794 16.77 -35.82 -10.77
CA GLN A 794 17.94 -35.45 -11.58
C GLN A 794 18.45 -34.04 -11.19
N PRO A 795 19.76 -33.75 -11.29
CA PRO A 795 20.29 -32.38 -11.24
C PRO A 795 19.92 -31.60 -12.50
N PHE A 796 19.69 -30.28 -12.37
CA PHE A 796 19.47 -29.40 -13.52
C PHE A 796 20.74 -29.24 -14.36
N GLY A 797 20.67 -29.63 -15.63
CA GLY A 797 21.70 -29.35 -16.63
C GLY A 797 21.41 -28.07 -17.42
N MET A 798 22.42 -27.21 -17.57
CA MET A 798 22.36 -26.05 -18.47
C MET A 798 22.31 -26.51 -19.94
N PRO A 799 21.50 -25.86 -20.82
CA PRO A 799 21.57 -26.12 -22.25
C PRO A 799 22.87 -25.55 -22.84
N THR A 800 23.81 -26.43 -23.21
CA THR A 800 25.05 -26.05 -23.89
C THR A 800 24.77 -25.72 -25.36
N GLN A 801 25.37 -24.63 -25.86
CA GLN A 801 25.25 -24.20 -27.25
C GLN A 801 25.90 -25.23 -28.20
N THR A 802 25.13 -25.79 -29.13
CA THR A 802 25.67 -26.65 -30.19
C THR A 802 26.18 -25.81 -31.37
N SER A 803 27.45 -25.41 -31.32
CA SER A 803 28.23 -25.06 -32.52
C SER A 803 29.20 -26.19 -32.86
N ARG A 804 29.63 -26.28 -34.12
CA ARG A 804 30.35 -27.44 -34.67
C ARG A 804 31.85 -27.49 -34.29
N ASP A 805 32.39 -28.70 -34.38
CA ASP A 805 33.69 -29.13 -33.87
C ASP A 805 34.92 -28.36 -34.38
N LEU A 806 35.96 -28.29 -33.53
CA LEU A 806 37.30 -28.84 -33.81
C LEU A 806 38.28 -28.69 -32.62
N GLY A 807 38.95 -29.78 -32.20
CA GLY A 807 40.30 -29.71 -31.61
C GLY A 807 40.54 -30.04 -30.13
N ALA A 808 40.76 -31.33 -29.83
CA ALA A 808 41.76 -31.87 -28.87
C ALA A 808 41.84 -31.34 -27.40
N GLY A 809 41.09 -31.98 -26.50
CA GLY A 809 41.61 -32.91 -25.48
C GLY A 809 42.53 -32.46 -24.33
N ILE A 810 42.12 -32.77 -23.09
CA ILE A 810 42.86 -33.53 -22.03
C ILE A 810 41.84 -33.89 -20.91
N ALA A 811 42.05 -35.00 -20.19
CA ALA A 811 41.05 -35.58 -19.28
C ALA A 811 41.19 -35.15 -17.80
N THR A 812 40.11 -35.32 -17.02
CA THR A 812 40.06 -35.09 -15.57
C THR A 812 39.32 -36.25 -14.88
N PRO A 813 39.80 -36.78 -13.73
CA PRO A 813 39.16 -37.92 -13.06
C PRO A 813 37.94 -37.50 -12.22
N ALA A 814 37.01 -38.44 -12.01
CA ALA A 814 35.81 -38.25 -11.21
C ALA A 814 36.07 -38.38 -9.70
N ILE A 815 35.27 -37.67 -8.88
CA ILE A 815 35.22 -37.80 -7.41
C ILE A 815 33.75 -37.96 -7.00
N HIS A 816 33.49 -38.85 -6.05
CA HIS A 816 32.13 -39.16 -5.56
C HIS A 816 31.57 -38.03 -4.68
N HIS A 817 30.29 -37.67 -4.89
CA HIS A 817 29.50 -36.92 -3.92
C HIS A 817 28.83 -37.86 -2.91
N SER A 818 28.89 -37.49 -1.62
CA SER A 818 28.11 -38.14 -0.55
C SER A 818 26.85 -37.34 -0.26
N THR A 819 25.71 -38.02 -0.14
CA THR A 819 24.38 -37.40 0.02
C THR A 819 24.09 -37.07 1.49
N VAL A 820 23.51 -35.89 1.76
CA VAL A 820 22.95 -35.52 3.07
C VAL A 820 21.42 -35.36 2.92
N PRO A 821 20.58 -35.90 3.83
CA PRO A 821 19.14 -35.76 3.74
C PRO A 821 18.66 -34.32 3.96
N ARG A 822 17.63 -33.90 3.21
CA ARG A 822 16.95 -32.60 3.36
C ARG A 822 15.68 -32.81 4.22
N PRO A 823 15.34 -31.90 5.15
CA PRO A 823 14.07 -31.98 5.90
C PRO A 823 12.85 -31.76 4.97
N ALA A 824 11.67 -32.15 5.45
CA ALA A 824 10.42 -32.08 4.68
C ALA A 824 9.97 -30.63 4.42
N ILE A 825 9.33 -30.41 3.27
CA ILE A 825 8.85 -29.09 2.81
C ILE A 825 7.41 -28.87 3.29
N GLU A 826 7.15 -27.69 3.85
CA GLU A 826 5.83 -27.30 4.36
C GLU A 826 4.86 -26.82 3.26
N THR A 827 3.56 -26.82 3.57
CA THR A 827 2.47 -26.50 2.62
C THR A 827 2.44 -25.04 2.15
N GLY A 828 3.17 -24.12 2.79
CA GLY A 828 3.16 -22.69 2.49
C GLY A 828 3.83 -22.28 1.17
N ASP A 829 4.80 -23.06 0.66
CA ASP A 829 5.51 -22.72 -0.58
C ASP A 829 4.61 -22.85 -1.82
N GLN A 830 3.71 -23.84 -1.80
CA GLN A 830 2.83 -24.17 -2.93
C GLN A 830 1.74 -23.11 -3.24
N SER A 831 1.31 -22.31 -2.26
CA SER A 831 0.43 -21.16 -2.53
C SER A 831 1.21 -20.01 -3.18
N ARG A 832 2.44 -19.75 -2.70
CA ARG A 832 3.32 -18.70 -3.25
C ARG A 832 3.73 -18.99 -4.70
N VAL A 833 4.04 -20.24 -5.05
CA VAL A 833 4.31 -20.64 -6.45
C VAL A 833 3.12 -20.32 -7.36
N ARG A 834 1.87 -20.54 -6.93
CA ARG A 834 0.67 -20.24 -7.73
C ARG A 834 0.48 -18.74 -7.96
N LEU A 835 0.68 -17.93 -6.92
CA LEU A 835 0.65 -16.46 -7.01
C LEU A 835 1.72 -15.96 -8.00
N VAL A 836 2.97 -16.41 -7.84
CA VAL A 836 4.08 -16.05 -8.72
C VAL A 836 3.79 -16.43 -10.18
N LYS A 837 3.31 -17.65 -10.46
CA LYS A 837 2.94 -18.03 -11.84
C LYS A 837 1.81 -17.14 -12.39
N ALA A 838 0.70 -16.99 -11.68
CA ALA A 838 -0.45 -16.23 -12.18
C ALA A 838 -0.13 -14.74 -12.45
N TYR A 839 0.55 -14.06 -11.53
CA TYR A 839 0.99 -12.67 -11.72
C TYR A 839 2.03 -12.53 -12.85
N SER A 840 2.98 -13.46 -12.93
CA SER A 840 4.03 -13.41 -13.96
C SER A 840 3.48 -13.68 -15.36
N THR A 841 2.54 -14.64 -15.53
CA THR A 841 1.86 -14.89 -16.81
C THR A 841 1.03 -13.69 -17.26
N HIS A 842 0.35 -12.99 -16.35
CA HIS A 842 -0.32 -11.73 -16.69
C HIS A 842 0.67 -10.68 -17.22
N ILE A 843 1.76 -10.41 -16.48
CA ILE A 843 2.76 -9.41 -16.89
C ILE A 843 3.41 -9.82 -18.22
N LEU A 844 3.78 -11.09 -18.39
CA LEU A 844 4.33 -11.65 -19.63
C LEU A 844 3.45 -11.33 -20.84
N HIS A 845 2.15 -11.61 -20.77
CA HIS A 845 1.22 -11.28 -21.85
C HIS A 845 1.08 -9.76 -22.07
N VAL A 846 1.15 -8.94 -21.02
CA VAL A 846 1.22 -7.47 -21.16
C VAL A 846 2.52 -7.03 -21.86
N LEU A 847 3.66 -7.70 -21.63
CA LEU A 847 4.91 -7.42 -22.36
C LEU A 847 4.77 -7.76 -23.86
N HIS A 848 4.11 -8.86 -24.23
CA HIS A 848 3.78 -9.14 -25.64
C HIS A 848 2.88 -8.05 -26.26
N VAL A 849 1.86 -7.57 -25.53
CA VAL A 849 1.01 -6.45 -25.97
C VAL A 849 1.83 -5.17 -26.16
N LEU A 850 2.76 -4.85 -25.25
CA LEU A 850 3.65 -3.68 -25.37
C LEU A 850 4.68 -3.81 -26.51
N LEU A 851 5.16 -5.02 -26.80
CA LEU A 851 6.15 -5.27 -27.87
C LEU A 851 5.55 -5.04 -29.27
N HIS A 852 4.33 -5.52 -29.51
CA HIS A 852 3.67 -5.44 -30.81
C HIS A 852 2.72 -4.23 -30.95
N GLY A 853 2.24 -3.69 -29.83
CA GLY A 853 1.18 -2.70 -29.76
C GLY A 853 1.60 -1.24 -29.91
N LYS A 854 0.60 -0.40 -30.18
CA LYS A 854 0.62 1.02 -29.76
C LYS A 854 0.57 1.05 -28.22
N TRP A 855 1.14 2.07 -27.56
CA TRP A 855 1.07 2.24 -26.09
C TRP A 855 0.05 3.30 -25.64
N ASP A 856 -0.63 3.94 -26.59
CA ASP A 856 -1.48 5.10 -26.34
C ASP A 856 -2.92 4.80 -26.77
N ALA A 857 -3.82 4.76 -25.78
CA ALA A 857 -5.22 4.36 -25.99
C ALA A 857 -5.97 5.25 -27.00
N ILE A 858 -5.66 6.54 -27.09
CA ILE A 858 -6.32 7.43 -28.06
C ILE A 858 -5.76 7.19 -29.48
N SER A 859 -4.45 6.98 -29.63
CA SER A 859 -3.87 6.58 -30.93
C SER A 859 -4.25 5.16 -31.38
N MET A 860 -4.78 4.33 -30.48
CA MET A 860 -5.51 3.10 -30.83
C MET A 860 -6.93 3.40 -31.34
N LEU A 861 -7.73 4.14 -30.56
CA LEU A 861 -9.14 4.45 -30.90
C LEU A 861 -9.30 5.22 -32.21
N ASP A 862 -8.42 6.19 -32.46
CA ASP A 862 -8.44 7.05 -33.66
C ASP A 862 -8.00 6.33 -34.95
N ASP A 863 -7.27 5.20 -34.83
CA ASP A 863 -6.75 4.29 -35.88
C ASP A 863 -6.38 4.87 -37.27
N GLY A 864 -5.76 6.05 -37.31
CA GLY A 864 -5.41 6.77 -38.55
C GLY A 864 -4.29 6.16 -39.42
N ASP A 865 -3.99 4.87 -39.26
CA ASP A 865 -2.95 4.10 -39.93
C ASP A 865 -3.38 2.65 -40.26
N ASP A 866 -4.70 2.35 -40.22
CA ASP A 866 -5.31 1.04 -40.45
C ASP A 866 -4.71 -0.11 -39.61
N TRP A 867 -4.09 0.21 -38.47
CA TRP A 867 -3.28 -0.73 -37.68
C TRP A 867 -4.07 -1.95 -37.19
N ILE A 868 -5.38 -1.81 -36.97
CA ILE A 868 -6.30 -2.91 -36.61
C ILE A 868 -6.28 -4.05 -37.65
N THR A 869 -5.95 -3.77 -38.92
CA THR A 869 -5.84 -4.81 -39.97
C THR A 869 -4.51 -5.57 -39.96
N SER A 870 -3.52 -5.12 -39.18
CA SER A 870 -2.15 -5.64 -39.21
C SER A 870 -1.96 -6.93 -38.38
N LYS A 871 -1.01 -7.79 -38.78
CA LYS A 871 -0.63 -8.96 -37.96
C LYS A 871 -0.24 -8.56 -36.53
N ARG A 872 0.41 -7.40 -36.33
CA ARG A 872 0.79 -6.90 -35.00
C ARG A 872 -0.43 -6.69 -34.09
N PHE A 873 -1.57 -6.27 -34.64
CA PHE A 873 -2.82 -6.17 -33.88
C PHE A 873 -3.36 -7.56 -33.47
N THR A 874 -3.30 -8.56 -34.35
CA THR A 874 -3.75 -9.93 -34.05
C THR A 874 -2.96 -10.56 -32.90
N GLU A 875 -1.63 -10.36 -32.85
CA GLU A 875 -0.81 -10.81 -31.71
C GLU A 875 -1.24 -10.11 -30.41
N CYS A 876 -1.41 -8.78 -30.45
CA CYS A 876 -1.87 -8.00 -29.28
C CYS A 876 -3.24 -8.46 -28.77
N ALA A 877 -4.18 -8.75 -29.68
CA ALA A 877 -5.53 -9.20 -29.35
C ALA A 877 -5.51 -10.52 -28.59
N SER A 878 -4.75 -11.50 -29.08
CA SER A 878 -4.58 -12.81 -28.45
C SER A 878 -4.03 -12.65 -27.01
N HIS A 879 -2.92 -11.93 -26.85
CA HIS A 879 -2.31 -11.75 -25.55
C HIS A 879 -3.13 -10.87 -24.59
N ALA A 880 -3.92 -9.90 -25.07
CA ALA A 880 -4.82 -9.12 -24.20
C ALA A 880 -5.95 -9.97 -23.60
N ILE A 881 -6.50 -10.93 -24.37
CA ILE A 881 -7.48 -11.89 -23.86
C ILE A 881 -6.83 -12.83 -22.84
N SER A 882 -5.66 -13.40 -23.14
CA SER A 882 -4.92 -14.27 -22.21
C SER A 882 -4.48 -13.54 -20.93
N ALA A 883 -4.15 -12.24 -21.02
CA ALA A 883 -3.87 -11.40 -19.86
C ALA A 883 -5.10 -11.23 -18.95
N SER A 884 -6.31 -11.12 -19.52
CA SER A 884 -7.58 -11.07 -18.77
C SER A 884 -7.99 -12.43 -18.18
N GLN A 885 -7.71 -13.54 -18.87
CA GLN A 885 -7.86 -14.89 -18.30
C GLN A 885 -6.90 -15.10 -17.11
N SER A 886 -5.68 -14.58 -17.20
CA SER A 886 -4.72 -14.56 -16.09
C SER A 886 -5.24 -13.71 -14.92
N VAL A 887 -5.88 -12.57 -15.17
CA VAL A 887 -6.55 -11.76 -14.14
C VAL A 887 -7.67 -12.52 -13.43
N SER A 888 -8.48 -13.30 -14.14
CA SER A 888 -9.52 -14.15 -13.52
C SER A 888 -8.90 -15.22 -12.60
N THR A 889 -7.79 -15.82 -13.03
CA THR A 889 -7.00 -16.74 -12.20
C THR A 889 -6.46 -16.05 -10.94
N ILE A 890 -5.88 -14.85 -11.08
CA ILE A 890 -5.38 -14.04 -9.96
C ILE A 890 -6.51 -13.75 -8.96
N LEU A 891 -7.66 -13.21 -9.41
CA LEU A 891 -8.82 -12.90 -8.55
C LEU A 891 -9.46 -14.12 -7.88
N THR A 892 -9.08 -15.35 -8.28
CA THR A 892 -9.50 -16.60 -7.66
C THR A 892 -8.57 -17.04 -6.52
N ILE A 893 -7.30 -16.59 -6.51
CA ILE A 893 -6.28 -16.96 -5.51
C ILE A 893 -5.81 -15.80 -4.61
N ASP A 894 -5.96 -14.56 -5.07
CA ASP A 894 -5.74 -13.31 -4.34
C ASP A 894 -6.88 -12.34 -4.68
N PRO A 895 -8.08 -12.53 -4.07
CA PRO A 895 -9.27 -11.73 -4.39
C PRO A 895 -9.18 -10.27 -3.93
N GLU A 896 -8.14 -9.92 -3.17
CA GLU A 896 -7.85 -8.58 -2.66
C GLU A 896 -6.61 -7.93 -3.34
N LEU A 897 -5.98 -8.64 -4.30
CA LEU A 897 -4.78 -8.21 -5.05
C LEU A 897 -3.61 -7.75 -4.15
N THR A 898 -3.49 -8.38 -2.98
CA THR A 898 -2.52 -8.04 -1.91
C THR A 898 -1.07 -8.38 -2.26
N PHE A 899 -0.82 -9.37 -3.11
CA PHE A 899 0.51 -9.90 -3.40
C PHE A 899 1.42 -8.92 -4.15
N MET A 900 0.85 -8.06 -5.00
CA MET A 900 1.64 -7.15 -5.86
C MET A 900 0.96 -5.79 -6.16
N SER A 901 0.10 -5.34 -5.23
CA SER A 901 -0.80 -4.18 -5.35
C SER A 901 -0.22 -2.92 -5.99
N TYR A 902 0.94 -2.42 -5.54
CA TYR A 902 1.57 -1.22 -6.12
C TYR A 902 1.99 -1.41 -7.58
N LEU A 903 2.67 -2.52 -7.91
CA LEU A 903 3.22 -2.73 -9.26
C LEU A 903 2.13 -3.12 -10.26
N PHE A 904 1.13 -3.90 -9.84
CA PHE A 904 0.15 -4.52 -10.74
C PHE A 904 -0.65 -3.50 -11.56
N GLY A 905 -0.90 -2.32 -10.99
CA GLY A 905 -1.79 -1.31 -11.56
C GLY A 905 -1.40 -0.79 -12.96
N ILE A 906 -0.10 -0.73 -13.30
CA ILE A 906 0.35 -0.29 -14.63
C ILE A 906 0.19 -1.40 -15.68
N TYR A 907 0.46 -2.65 -15.32
CA TYR A 907 0.37 -3.78 -16.25
C TYR A 907 -1.10 -4.08 -16.56
N LEU A 908 -1.96 -4.05 -15.55
CA LEU A 908 -3.41 -4.13 -15.71
C LEU A 908 -3.94 -3.03 -16.66
N LEU A 909 -3.49 -1.78 -16.50
CA LEU A 909 -3.87 -0.66 -17.39
C LEU A 909 -3.42 -0.92 -18.84
N GLN A 910 -2.14 -1.24 -19.05
CA GLN A 910 -1.57 -1.39 -20.40
C GLN A 910 -2.16 -2.58 -21.16
N GLY A 911 -2.40 -3.71 -20.49
CA GLY A 911 -3.11 -4.84 -21.09
C GLY A 911 -4.57 -4.53 -21.48
N SER A 912 -5.19 -3.56 -20.80
CA SER A 912 -6.61 -3.23 -20.99
C SER A 912 -6.90 -2.30 -22.17
N PHE A 913 -5.89 -1.61 -22.74
CA PHE A 913 -6.12 -0.68 -23.85
C PHE A 913 -6.65 -1.38 -25.12
N ILE A 914 -6.20 -2.61 -25.38
CA ILE A 914 -6.69 -3.44 -26.51
C ILE A 914 -8.14 -3.88 -26.29
N LEU A 915 -8.50 -4.25 -25.05
CA LEU A 915 -9.87 -4.64 -24.70
C LEU A 915 -10.84 -3.45 -24.75
N LEU A 916 -10.38 -2.25 -24.36
CA LEU A 916 -11.14 -1.00 -24.53
C LEU A 916 -11.40 -0.69 -26.01
N LEU A 917 -10.40 -0.89 -26.88
CA LEU A 917 -10.57 -0.72 -28.32
C LEU A 917 -11.59 -1.72 -28.90
N PHE A 918 -11.55 -2.99 -28.46
CA PHE A 918 -12.56 -3.96 -28.87
C PHE A 918 -13.96 -3.53 -28.43
N ALA A 919 -14.14 -3.18 -27.15
CA ALA A 919 -15.43 -2.72 -26.64
C ALA A 919 -15.98 -1.52 -27.43
N ASP A 920 -15.16 -0.50 -27.72
CA ASP A 920 -15.59 0.68 -28.48
C ASP A 920 -15.97 0.36 -29.95
N ARG A 921 -15.46 -0.76 -30.50
CA ARG A 921 -15.73 -1.22 -31.88
C ARG A 921 -16.77 -2.34 -32.00
N MET A 922 -17.21 -2.97 -30.91
CA MET A 922 -18.28 -3.99 -30.93
C MET A 922 -19.57 -3.55 -31.66
N PRO A 923 -20.04 -2.29 -31.61
CA PRO A 923 -21.20 -1.86 -32.40
C PRO A 923 -21.02 -1.95 -33.93
N GLN A 924 -19.77 -2.08 -34.41
CA GLN A 924 -19.41 -2.24 -35.82
C GLN A 924 -19.14 -3.71 -36.21
N LEU A 925 -18.84 -4.56 -35.22
CA LEU A 925 -18.37 -5.95 -35.41
C LEU A 925 -19.38 -7.02 -34.93
N GLY A 926 -20.35 -6.64 -34.09
CA GLY A 926 -21.27 -7.53 -33.40
C GLY A 926 -20.86 -7.82 -31.94
N PRO A 927 -21.79 -8.36 -31.12
CA PRO A 927 -21.52 -8.75 -29.75
C PRO A 927 -20.55 -9.94 -29.69
N ASN A 928 -19.77 -10.05 -28.62
CA ASN A 928 -18.76 -11.08 -28.45
C ASN A 928 -18.53 -11.36 -26.96
N GLU A 929 -19.19 -12.42 -26.46
CA GLU A 929 -19.16 -12.88 -25.07
C GLU A 929 -17.73 -13.02 -24.52
N SER A 930 -16.75 -13.44 -25.33
CA SER A 930 -15.36 -13.57 -24.89
C SER A 930 -14.68 -12.22 -24.60
N VAL A 931 -15.05 -11.16 -25.33
CA VAL A 931 -14.59 -9.78 -25.10
C VAL A 931 -15.33 -9.17 -23.91
N GLU A 932 -16.63 -9.41 -23.78
CA GLU A 932 -17.44 -8.91 -22.67
C GLU A 932 -16.95 -9.48 -21.33
N GLN A 933 -16.77 -10.80 -21.25
CA GLN A 933 -16.19 -11.46 -20.07
C GLN A 933 -14.75 -10.99 -19.80
N ALA A 934 -13.95 -10.76 -20.85
CA ALA A 934 -12.60 -10.22 -20.68
C ALA A 934 -12.59 -8.78 -20.15
N CYS A 935 -13.57 -7.95 -20.53
CA CYS A 935 -13.75 -6.60 -19.99
C CYS A 935 -14.25 -6.63 -18.53
N GLU A 936 -15.22 -7.48 -18.18
CA GLU A 936 -15.73 -7.61 -16.82
C GLU A 936 -14.66 -8.08 -15.81
N ASN A 937 -13.82 -9.04 -16.19
CA ASN A 937 -12.67 -9.47 -15.36
C ASN A 937 -11.74 -8.29 -15.04
N ILE A 938 -11.50 -7.42 -16.03
CA ILE A 938 -10.63 -6.24 -15.92
C ILE A 938 -11.29 -5.12 -15.10
N ILE A 939 -12.58 -4.88 -15.29
CA ILE A 939 -13.36 -3.92 -14.49
C ILE A 939 -13.31 -4.34 -13.01
N ARG A 940 -13.56 -5.62 -12.71
CA ARG A 940 -13.46 -6.19 -11.36
C ARG A 940 -12.06 -6.09 -10.77
N ALA A 941 -11.01 -6.33 -11.57
CA ALA A 941 -9.63 -6.17 -11.10
C ALA A 941 -9.29 -4.71 -10.79
N HIS A 942 -9.71 -3.76 -11.62
CA HIS A 942 -9.57 -2.33 -11.32
C HIS A 942 -10.40 -1.90 -10.11
N GLU A 943 -11.54 -2.54 -9.83
CA GLU A 943 -12.32 -2.32 -8.62
C GLU A 943 -11.57 -2.74 -7.36
N VAL A 944 -11.01 -3.96 -7.34
CA VAL A 944 -10.18 -4.42 -6.22
C VAL A 944 -8.93 -3.55 -6.08
N CYS A 945 -8.21 -3.25 -7.16
CA CYS A 945 -7.06 -2.34 -7.12
C CYS A 945 -7.37 -1.00 -6.45
N VAL A 946 -8.53 -0.40 -6.74
CA VAL A 946 -8.91 0.91 -6.16
C VAL A 946 -9.23 0.83 -4.67
N VAL A 947 -9.62 -0.34 -4.15
CA VAL A 947 -9.79 -0.58 -2.71
C VAL A 947 -8.43 -0.79 -2.03
N THR A 948 -7.56 -1.63 -2.61
CA THR A 948 -6.27 -2.02 -2.02
C THR A 948 -5.20 -0.92 -2.12
N LEU A 949 -5.19 -0.16 -3.23
CA LEU A 949 -4.34 1.02 -3.43
C LEU A 949 -5.01 2.01 -4.39
N SER A 950 -5.89 2.86 -3.86
CA SER A 950 -6.60 3.91 -4.61
C SER A 950 -5.65 4.81 -5.41
N THR A 951 -5.73 4.76 -6.75
CA THR A 951 -5.10 5.74 -7.64
C THR A 951 -6.10 6.33 -8.64
N GLU A 952 -6.01 7.63 -8.93
CA GLU A 952 -6.96 8.31 -9.82
C GLU A 952 -7.00 7.75 -11.25
N PHE A 953 -5.86 7.33 -11.82
CA PHE A 953 -5.85 6.79 -13.19
C PHE A 953 -6.65 5.48 -13.28
N GLN A 954 -6.61 4.62 -12.25
CA GLN A 954 -7.42 3.40 -12.21
C GLN A 954 -8.90 3.71 -12.03
N LYS A 955 -9.26 4.64 -11.14
CA LYS A 955 -10.65 5.11 -10.97
C LYS A 955 -11.21 5.65 -12.29
N ASN A 956 -10.43 6.46 -13.01
CA ASN A 956 -10.86 7.10 -14.25
C ASN A 956 -10.89 6.10 -15.43
N PHE A 957 -9.91 5.19 -15.54
CA PHE A 957 -9.93 4.14 -16.55
C PHE A 957 -11.10 3.15 -16.34
N ARG A 958 -11.38 2.72 -15.10
CA ARG A 958 -12.57 1.91 -14.75
C ARG A 958 -13.86 2.61 -15.19
N LYS A 959 -14.02 3.91 -14.90
CA LYS A 959 -15.19 4.70 -15.35
C LYS A 959 -15.33 4.66 -16.88
N VAL A 960 -14.24 4.85 -17.62
CA VAL A 960 -14.21 4.80 -19.10
C VAL A 960 -14.59 3.42 -19.63
N LEU A 961 -13.86 2.36 -19.25
CA LEU A 961 -14.09 1.01 -19.78
C LEU A 961 -15.51 0.50 -19.52
N ARG A 962 -16.02 0.71 -18.29
CA ARG A 962 -17.39 0.34 -17.91
C ARG A 962 -18.45 1.18 -18.63
N SER A 963 -18.20 2.46 -18.88
CA SER A 963 -19.08 3.31 -19.70
C SER A 963 -19.11 2.86 -21.16
N THR A 964 -17.96 2.46 -21.72
CA THR A 964 -17.90 1.87 -23.06
C THR A 964 -18.73 0.60 -23.12
N LEU A 965 -18.51 -0.36 -22.21
CA LEU A 965 -19.21 -1.65 -22.22
C LEU A 965 -20.74 -1.51 -22.11
N TYR A 966 -21.25 -0.71 -21.16
CA TYR A 966 -22.69 -0.49 -21.04
C TYR A 966 -23.31 0.23 -22.26
N SER A 967 -22.57 1.13 -22.93
CA SER A 967 -23.06 1.79 -24.15
C SER A 967 -23.22 0.85 -25.36
N VAL A 968 -22.61 -0.34 -25.29
CA VAL A 968 -22.68 -1.38 -26.33
C VAL A 968 -23.80 -2.38 -26.02
N GLN A 969 -24.00 -2.69 -24.74
CA GLN A 969 -25.06 -3.60 -24.29
C GLN A 969 -26.45 -2.95 -24.30
N GLY A 970 -26.54 -1.62 -24.12
CA GLY A 970 -27.79 -0.87 -24.30
C GLY A 970 -28.12 -0.67 -25.78
N THR A 971 -29.40 -0.75 -26.16
CA THR A 971 -29.87 -0.55 -27.55
C THR A 971 -29.89 0.91 -28.01
N GLY A 972 -28.99 1.75 -27.46
CA GLY A 972 -28.85 3.15 -27.81
C GLY A 972 -27.72 3.36 -28.82
N THR A 973 -27.89 4.31 -29.74
CA THR A 973 -26.77 4.77 -30.57
C THR A 973 -25.72 5.46 -29.69
N THR A 974 -24.48 4.98 -29.72
CA THR A 974 -23.36 5.58 -28.98
C THR A 974 -23.23 7.07 -29.29
N ASN A 975 -23.52 7.92 -28.30
CA ASN A 975 -23.61 9.36 -28.54
C ASN A 975 -22.21 9.97 -28.74
N TRP A 976 -22.08 10.93 -29.67
CA TRP A 976 -20.82 11.63 -29.95
C TRP A 976 -20.22 12.29 -28.70
N ASP A 977 -21.06 12.77 -27.78
CA ASP A 977 -20.61 13.37 -26.53
C ASP A 977 -20.04 12.36 -25.52
N GLU A 978 -20.48 11.09 -25.56
CA GLU A 978 -19.84 10.02 -24.78
C GLU A 978 -18.46 9.71 -25.33
N HIS A 979 -18.33 9.55 -26.65
CA HIS A 979 -17.02 9.33 -27.28
C HIS A 979 -16.06 10.51 -27.00
N ARG A 980 -16.61 11.73 -26.94
CA ARG A 980 -15.88 12.94 -26.50
C ARG A 980 -15.56 12.94 -25.01
N ALA A 981 -16.39 12.36 -24.15
CA ALA A 981 -16.12 12.20 -22.72
C ALA A 981 -15.01 11.14 -22.48
N ARG A 982 -15.07 9.99 -23.16
CA ARG A 982 -14.04 8.94 -23.17
C ARG A 982 -12.68 9.52 -23.62
N ARG A 983 -12.64 10.22 -24.76
CA ARG A 983 -11.43 10.93 -25.23
C ARG A 983 -10.92 11.94 -24.20
N ARG A 984 -11.79 12.74 -23.55
CA ARG A 984 -11.37 13.70 -22.50
C ARG A 984 -10.73 13.00 -21.31
N ALA A 985 -11.37 11.96 -20.75
CA ALA A 985 -10.83 11.21 -19.62
C ALA A 985 -9.47 10.53 -19.93
N LEU A 986 -9.33 9.95 -21.13
CA LEU A 986 -8.06 9.36 -21.58
C LEU A 986 -7.01 10.41 -21.97
N SER A 987 -7.40 11.64 -22.33
CA SER A 987 -6.46 12.68 -22.78
C SER A 987 -5.49 13.17 -21.70
N LEU A 988 -5.82 12.88 -20.44
CA LEU A 988 -4.95 13.09 -19.28
C LEU A 988 -3.71 12.17 -19.30
N TYR A 989 -3.80 10.98 -19.90
CA TYR A 989 -2.77 9.94 -19.81
C TYR A 989 -2.30 9.54 -21.21
N ARG A 990 -1.21 10.16 -21.70
CA ARG A 990 -0.74 9.99 -23.09
C ARG A 990 0.67 9.41 -23.16
N TRP A 991 0.79 8.32 -23.90
CA TRP A 991 2.07 7.70 -24.30
C TRP A 991 2.39 8.10 -25.74
N THR A 992 2.38 9.40 -26.04
CA THR A 992 2.79 9.96 -27.34
C THR A 992 4.12 10.71 -27.22
N LYS A 993 4.69 11.12 -28.36
CA LYS A 993 5.93 11.91 -28.38
C LYS A 993 5.68 13.29 -27.73
N GLY A 994 6.37 13.56 -26.63
CA GLY A 994 6.26 14.82 -25.86
C GLY A 994 5.30 14.76 -24.68
N ALA A 995 4.55 13.66 -24.50
CA ALA A 995 3.72 13.41 -23.32
C ALA A 995 4.38 12.42 -22.36
N LYS A 996 3.96 12.41 -21.09
CA LYS A 996 4.64 11.72 -19.98
C LYS A 996 3.82 10.59 -19.33
N GLY A 997 3.00 9.86 -20.09
CA GLY A 997 2.21 8.74 -19.55
C GLY A 997 1.28 9.18 -18.41
N LEU A 998 1.51 8.65 -17.20
CA LEU A 998 0.78 8.99 -15.96
C LEU A 998 1.27 10.26 -15.22
N ALA A 999 2.35 10.90 -15.68
CA ALA A 999 2.87 12.12 -15.05
C ALA A 999 2.14 13.36 -15.61
N LEU A 1000 1.07 13.73 -14.92
CA LEU A 1000 0.37 15.01 -15.05
C LEU A 1000 1.32 16.19 -14.72
#